data_AF-A0A410UP53-F1
#
_entry.id   AF-A0A410UP53-F1
#
_cell.length_a   1.000
_cell.length_b   1.000
_cell.length_c   1.000
_cell.angle_alpha   90.00
_cell.angle_beta   90.00
_cell.angle_gamma   90.00
#
_symmetry.space_group_name_H-M   'P 1'
#
loop_
_entity.id
_entity.type
_entity.pdbx_description
1 polymer ?
#
loop_
_entity_poly.entity_id
_entity_poly.type
_entity_poly.pdbx_seq_one_letter_code
_entity_poly.pdbx_strand_id
1 'polypeptide(L)'
;MKKAMFKAGFLLLGALAFPIAVQAQGVPDVSPSLKKMLGALPVDDAREELQNMVGALKKTSCGGNLTGCYATQSGPLQLYFFTSGQAQQTFLVVIEKKLAMPRLLGDKVQKVMGDTSLSSPIISISTTDFDLDTVKMPPELQKVVRENYFNVNALSFASGVQLAARANLGGPIKSTMEAFGVKGDQLTMRAAVVMPIPIDLAGGAGAGAGMASAVQHGDTMKKAGAEALKPEAYVEFQFAPNARLPLTTPPMNLTDATFFINNALTFGYKGNAAFKGVNDKKVLIQFQTPLDPAGALDLLDFQFRMATPSNFTLEDAAHVMVAMATPDKRLAQYGGGFIRNIESFKHALLDATKPLSVFQMKNPQPAPEYRFGDSSKPWPNDPRYFNIALLGPLAQNGPFMTISGDTVILGQKMGWLDASAGRSGLHGLAGEAITLKLGPLGRLKIRMQAMADIDKGTQTISLKGNVVGQAVNVILSGSSLTIDVPASCANPFEIKTTVALQASTNIADVFEGQGGANVDPTRIGGCVGKELEAALNKIAGEYKNLSGYTASAANAELKKISNAANAELKKAEDAARKAEEASRKEYEKTKNAARDVANKTSNAATNAFNAAGNAFKGIGKKKKHKKGPDPRFAASVFDWDYYYDRYPDLVKANVDLATHWLDHGISEGRRGSLEFDVRYYRNRYLDVQEMCGKKDYQCALQHWLDNGIEQGRQGSADFSVADYLDRYPDLESNLGKGNYTDALEHWLNDGVDAGRNGSPDSAFAGPVSGPQVAGGGGGGAWRDDATCGNQYVNGFRVRTGRSMDMVQFRYAKRGWAPAQGNQGGGTLVADVTLREGEYIVRVDYRSGDRVDQLSFTTNRGKTYGPYGGDGGSPGAYTVTPGEKLGCMAGRSGKATDQLIFSSTGPR
;
A
#
# COMPACT_ATOMS: atom_id res chain seq x y z
N MET A 1 9.07 -86.37 -55.51
CA MET A 1 10.08 -86.03 -56.53
C MET A 1 11.22 -85.26 -55.86
N LYS A 2 12.45 -85.76 -56.06
CA LYS A 2 13.79 -85.13 -55.98
C LYS A 2 14.08 -84.21 -54.76
N LYS A 3 14.95 -84.63 -53.81
CA LYS A 3 16.44 -84.62 -53.87
C LYS A 3 17.00 -83.18 -54.05
N ALA A 4 17.95 -82.65 -53.30
CA ALA A 4 18.82 -83.20 -52.26
C ALA A 4 19.72 -82.09 -51.64
N MET A 5 20.08 -82.30 -50.36
CA MET A 5 21.44 -82.16 -49.77
C MET A 5 22.05 -80.76 -49.48
N PHE A 6 22.71 -80.49 -48.34
CA PHE A 6 23.33 -81.37 -47.35
C PHE A 6 23.29 -80.77 -45.91
N LYS A 7 22.90 -81.62 -44.94
CA LYS A 7 23.20 -81.56 -43.49
C LYS A 7 24.39 -82.50 -43.24
N ALA A 8 25.31 -82.17 -42.34
CA ALA A 8 25.69 -83.01 -41.18
C ALA A 8 27.01 -82.55 -40.57
N GLY A 9 27.02 -82.45 -39.24
CA GLY A 9 28.21 -82.17 -38.45
C GLY A 9 27.86 -81.82 -37.01
N PHE A 10 27.05 -82.66 -36.35
CA PHE A 10 26.90 -82.64 -34.89
C PHE A 10 27.90 -83.66 -34.34
N LEU A 11 28.77 -83.24 -33.42
CA LEU A 11 29.20 -84.08 -32.29
C LEU A 11 29.98 -83.27 -31.26
N LEU A 12 29.61 -83.52 -30.00
CA LEU A 12 30.28 -83.19 -28.74
C LEU A 12 30.08 -81.79 -28.16
N LEU A 13 29.00 -81.66 -27.38
CA LEU A 13 29.02 -80.92 -26.11
C LEU A 13 30.16 -81.48 -25.23
N GLY A 14 31.23 -80.71 -25.08
CA GLY A 14 32.16 -80.78 -23.96
C GLY A 14 31.91 -79.57 -23.07
N ALA A 15 31.42 -79.81 -21.86
CA ALA A 15 31.19 -78.78 -20.86
C ALA A 15 32.51 -78.13 -20.42
N LEU A 16 32.66 -76.83 -20.66
CA LEU A 16 33.48 -75.97 -19.81
C LEU A 16 32.54 -75.36 -18.78
N ALA A 17 32.27 -76.17 -17.75
CA ALA A 17 31.69 -75.70 -16.51
C ALA A 17 32.70 -74.76 -15.84
N PHE A 18 32.39 -73.47 -15.79
CA PHE A 18 32.98 -72.63 -14.75
C PHE A 18 32.50 -73.20 -13.40
N PRO A 19 33.38 -73.39 -12.40
CA PRO A 19 32.94 -73.79 -11.08
C PRO A 19 32.07 -72.66 -10.53
N ILE A 20 30.75 -72.87 -10.54
CA ILE A 20 29.82 -72.07 -9.77
C ILE A 20 30.14 -72.40 -8.31
N ALA A 21 30.70 -71.45 -7.58
CA ALA A 21 30.83 -71.58 -6.13
C ALA A 21 29.45 -71.91 -5.56
N VAL A 22 29.28 -73.14 -5.07
CA VAL A 22 28.07 -73.59 -4.38
C VAL A 22 27.92 -72.68 -3.16
N GLN A 23 26.84 -71.88 -3.10
CA GLN A 23 26.54 -71.07 -1.92
C GLN A 23 26.37 -72.01 -0.72
N ALA A 24 27.02 -71.68 0.41
CA ALA A 24 26.90 -72.43 1.65
C ALA A 24 25.43 -72.59 2.06
N GLN A 25 25.08 -73.79 2.56
CA GLN A 25 23.72 -74.11 3.04
C GLN A 25 23.24 -73.05 4.05
N GLY A 26 22.10 -72.41 3.76
CA GLY A 26 21.44 -71.44 4.64
C GLY A 26 21.71 -69.95 4.33
N VAL A 27 22.47 -69.64 3.27
CA VAL A 27 22.66 -68.27 2.75
C VAL A 27 21.68 -68.00 1.59
N PRO A 28 20.87 -66.92 1.63
CA PRO A 28 19.99 -66.52 0.54
C PRO A 28 20.75 -66.27 -0.78
N ASP A 29 20.10 -66.53 -1.91
CA ASP A 29 20.68 -66.26 -3.24
C ASP A 29 21.05 -64.79 -3.41
N VAL A 30 22.32 -64.54 -3.70
CA VAL A 30 22.84 -63.20 -4.00
C VAL A 30 22.47 -62.86 -5.45
N SER A 31 21.88 -61.69 -5.66
CA SER A 31 21.40 -61.25 -6.97
C SER A 31 22.53 -61.17 -8.01
N PRO A 32 22.27 -61.48 -9.30
CA PRO A 32 23.28 -61.41 -10.35
C PRO A 32 23.94 -60.04 -10.48
N SER A 33 23.17 -58.96 -10.32
CA SER A 33 23.67 -57.58 -10.34
C SER A 33 24.70 -57.34 -9.25
N LEU A 34 24.41 -57.81 -8.02
CA LEU A 34 25.30 -57.63 -6.88
C LEU A 34 26.58 -58.46 -7.01
N LYS A 35 26.50 -59.70 -7.51
CA LYS A 35 27.69 -60.52 -7.85
C LYS A 35 28.57 -59.85 -8.91
N LYS A 36 27.95 -59.28 -9.94
CA LYS A 36 28.66 -58.56 -11.02
C LYS A 36 29.37 -57.31 -10.49
N MET A 37 28.72 -56.55 -9.62
CA MET A 37 29.32 -55.36 -8.99
C MET A 37 30.49 -55.73 -8.06
N LEU A 38 30.34 -56.76 -7.22
CA LEU A 38 31.43 -57.27 -6.38
C LEU A 38 32.62 -57.72 -7.22
N GLY A 39 32.35 -58.45 -8.30
CA GLY A 39 33.34 -58.87 -9.26
C GLY A 39 33.91 -57.77 -10.15
N ALA A 40 33.42 -56.53 -10.08
CA ALA A 40 33.91 -55.40 -10.86
C ALA A 40 34.64 -54.36 -10.00
N LEU A 41 34.78 -54.62 -8.68
CA LEU A 41 35.51 -53.71 -7.80
C LEU A 41 37.00 -53.61 -8.22
N PRO A 42 37.55 -52.39 -8.38
CA PRO A 42 38.95 -52.15 -8.73
C PRO A 42 39.85 -52.27 -7.50
N VAL A 43 39.86 -53.46 -6.90
CA VAL A 43 40.80 -53.89 -5.85
C VAL A 43 41.59 -55.06 -6.41
N ASP A 44 42.61 -54.74 -7.19
CA ASP A 44 43.34 -55.69 -8.06
C ASP A 44 43.82 -56.94 -7.31
N ASP A 45 44.26 -56.80 -6.05
CA ASP A 45 44.78 -57.91 -5.24
C ASP A 45 43.72 -58.76 -4.53
N ALA A 46 42.44 -58.35 -4.53
CA ALA A 46 41.39 -58.96 -3.70
C ALA A 46 40.21 -59.54 -4.51
N ARG A 47 40.18 -59.33 -5.82
CA ARG A 47 39.00 -59.61 -6.66
C ARG A 47 38.60 -61.09 -6.69
N GLU A 48 39.55 -61.99 -6.95
CA GLU A 48 39.29 -63.44 -6.98
C GLU A 48 38.93 -63.98 -5.60
N GLU A 49 39.63 -63.51 -4.56
CA GLU A 49 39.39 -63.88 -3.17
C GLU A 49 37.98 -63.47 -2.72
N LEU A 50 37.54 -62.24 -3.04
CA LEU A 50 36.19 -61.75 -2.73
C LEU A 50 35.08 -62.57 -3.41
N GLN A 51 35.30 -63.02 -4.65
CA GLN A 51 34.33 -63.89 -5.34
C GLN A 51 34.22 -65.26 -4.66
N ASN A 52 35.35 -65.83 -4.24
CA ASN A 52 35.37 -67.11 -3.51
C ASN A 52 34.73 -66.99 -2.12
N MET A 53 34.91 -65.85 -1.44
CA MET A 53 34.33 -65.58 -0.13
C MET A 53 32.79 -65.59 -0.15
N VAL A 54 32.13 -65.25 -1.27
CA VAL A 54 30.66 -65.34 -1.37
C VAL A 54 30.16 -66.77 -1.10
N GLY A 55 30.88 -67.79 -1.58
CA GLY A 55 30.54 -69.19 -1.32
C GLY A 55 30.80 -69.62 0.13
N ALA A 56 31.67 -68.90 0.83
CA ALA A 56 32.09 -69.18 2.22
C ALA A 56 31.33 -68.36 3.28
N LEU A 57 30.31 -67.58 2.88
CA LEU A 57 29.47 -66.81 3.79
C LEU A 57 28.77 -67.72 4.81
N LYS A 58 28.80 -67.34 6.09
CA LYS A 58 28.12 -68.05 7.19
C LYS A 58 27.20 -67.09 7.92
N LYS A 59 26.07 -67.60 8.42
CA LYS A 59 25.13 -66.79 9.20
C LYS A 59 25.83 -66.25 10.46
N THR A 60 25.65 -64.97 10.74
CA THR A 60 26.16 -64.29 11.95
C THR A 60 25.02 -63.58 12.68
N SER A 61 25.25 -63.20 13.94
CA SER A 61 24.27 -62.44 14.71
C SER A 61 24.28 -60.97 14.30
N CYS A 62 23.08 -60.38 14.27
CA CYS A 62 22.86 -58.94 14.12
C CYS A 62 21.65 -58.54 14.98
N GLY A 63 21.63 -57.29 15.45
CA GLY A 63 20.53 -56.75 16.24
C GLY A 63 19.46 -56.06 15.39
N GLY A 64 18.46 -55.47 16.05
CA GLY A 64 17.53 -54.52 15.42
C GLY A 64 16.60 -55.08 14.33
N ASN A 65 16.00 -56.26 14.54
CA ASN A 65 15.07 -56.95 13.62
C ASN A 65 15.63 -57.29 12.23
N LEU A 66 16.94 -57.13 11.99
CA LEU A 66 17.58 -57.61 10.75
C LEU A 66 17.68 -59.14 10.80
N THR A 67 17.03 -59.84 9.87
CA THR A 67 16.91 -61.31 9.91
C THR A 67 17.97 -62.04 9.09
N GLY A 68 18.61 -61.36 8.13
CA GLY A 68 19.60 -61.92 7.22
C GLY A 68 20.95 -61.21 7.31
N CYS A 69 21.84 -61.75 8.15
CA CYS A 69 23.22 -61.28 8.27
C CYS A 69 24.18 -62.45 8.11
N TYR A 70 25.14 -62.28 7.23
CA TYR A 70 26.13 -63.28 6.91
C TYR A 70 27.50 -62.63 6.89
N ALA A 71 28.51 -63.35 7.35
CA ALA A 71 29.87 -62.87 7.38
C ALA A 71 30.83 -64.00 7.04
N THR A 72 31.98 -63.63 6.49
CA THR A 72 33.14 -64.51 6.35
C THR A 72 34.41 -63.68 6.35
N GLN A 73 35.53 -64.31 6.63
CA GLN A 73 36.84 -63.67 6.68
C GLN A 73 37.86 -64.54 5.97
N SER A 74 38.73 -63.90 5.17
CA SER A 74 39.86 -64.54 4.48
C SER A 74 41.02 -63.57 4.49
N GLY A 75 42.12 -63.95 5.16
CA GLY A 75 43.27 -63.07 5.37
C GLY A 75 42.87 -61.68 5.89
N PRO A 76 43.26 -60.57 5.22
CA PRO A 76 42.93 -59.21 5.62
C PRO A 76 41.52 -58.76 5.17
N LEU A 77 40.71 -59.62 4.57
CA LEU A 77 39.38 -59.29 4.03
C LEU A 77 38.29 -59.85 4.94
N GLN A 78 37.30 -59.02 5.27
CA GLN A 78 36.04 -59.46 5.87
C GLN A 78 34.91 -59.10 4.91
N LEU A 79 34.07 -60.07 4.57
CA LEU A 79 32.91 -59.88 3.72
C LEU A 79 31.65 -60.08 4.55
N TYR A 80 30.83 -59.04 4.62
CA TYR A 80 29.50 -59.06 5.23
C TYR A 80 28.44 -58.99 4.15
N PHE A 81 27.36 -59.73 4.32
CA PHE A 81 26.19 -59.72 3.46
C PHE A 81 24.94 -59.54 4.30
N PHE A 82 24.20 -58.46 4.01
CA PHE A 82 22.98 -58.08 4.68
C PHE A 82 21.81 -58.19 3.71
N THR A 83 20.70 -58.78 4.16
CA THR A 83 19.51 -58.96 3.34
C THR A 83 18.23 -59.00 4.18
N SER A 84 17.16 -58.40 3.63
CA SER A 84 15.78 -58.54 4.11
C SER A 84 14.89 -59.30 3.10
N GLY A 85 15.51 -59.95 2.12
CA GLY A 85 14.85 -60.60 0.98
C GLY A 85 15.57 -60.37 -0.35
N GLN A 86 14.93 -60.69 -1.48
CA GLN A 86 15.51 -60.52 -2.82
C GLN A 86 15.64 -59.04 -3.25
N ALA A 87 14.86 -58.12 -2.66
CA ALA A 87 14.81 -56.72 -3.09
C ALA A 87 15.91 -55.83 -2.48
N GLN A 88 16.32 -56.10 -1.24
CA GLN A 88 17.31 -55.30 -0.50
C GLN A 88 18.46 -56.20 -0.07
N GLN A 89 19.57 -56.09 -0.80
CA GLN A 89 20.79 -56.86 -0.62
C GLN A 89 22.01 -55.94 -0.62
N THR A 90 22.86 -56.08 0.41
CA THR A 90 24.04 -55.23 0.59
C THR A 90 25.26 -56.09 0.92
N PHE A 91 26.35 -55.93 0.18
CA PHE A 91 27.68 -56.36 0.60
C PHE A 91 28.42 -55.24 1.30
N LEU A 92 29.21 -55.59 2.30
CA LEU A 92 30.17 -54.71 2.95
C LEU A 92 31.49 -55.46 3.06
N VAL A 93 32.52 -54.93 2.42
CA VAL A 93 33.87 -55.48 2.38
C VAL A 93 34.76 -54.64 3.27
N VAL A 94 35.23 -55.17 4.38
CA VAL A 94 36.24 -54.54 5.24
C VAL A 94 37.61 -55.08 4.83
N ILE A 95 38.56 -54.17 4.63
CA ILE A 95 39.91 -54.49 4.19
C ILE A 95 40.89 -54.01 5.27
N GLU A 96 41.43 -54.92 6.06
CA GLU A 96 42.41 -54.64 7.13
C GLU A 96 43.85 -54.51 6.59
N LYS A 97 44.02 -53.78 5.48
CA LYS A 97 45.33 -53.44 4.92
C LYS A 97 45.35 -52.01 4.38
N LYS A 98 46.55 -51.46 4.19
CA LYS A 98 46.72 -50.22 3.43
C LYS A 98 46.48 -50.50 1.94
N LEU A 99 45.79 -49.57 1.27
CA LEU A 99 45.48 -49.65 -0.16
C LEU A 99 45.77 -48.30 -0.81
N ALA A 100 46.29 -48.29 -2.04
CA ALA A 100 46.25 -47.08 -2.85
C ALA A 100 44.80 -46.70 -3.18
N MET A 101 44.52 -45.44 -3.46
CA MET A 101 43.18 -45.00 -3.86
C MET A 101 42.69 -45.82 -5.07
N PRO A 102 41.66 -46.67 -4.92
CA PRO A 102 41.19 -47.51 -6.02
C PRO A 102 40.58 -46.64 -7.13
N ARG A 103 40.62 -47.12 -8.38
CA ARG A 103 40.09 -46.40 -9.55
C ARG A 103 38.56 -46.44 -9.59
N LEU A 104 37.93 -45.77 -8.64
CA LEU A 104 36.48 -45.67 -8.49
C LEU A 104 35.96 -44.31 -9.00
N LEU A 105 36.81 -43.29 -9.08
CA LEU A 105 36.42 -41.93 -9.41
C LEU A 105 36.63 -41.64 -10.90
N GLY A 106 36.00 -40.57 -11.42
CA GLY A 106 36.30 -40.09 -12.76
C GLY A 106 37.77 -39.65 -12.87
N ASP A 107 38.37 -39.81 -14.06
CA ASP A 107 39.81 -39.61 -14.31
C ASP A 107 40.37 -38.30 -13.75
N LYS A 108 39.60 -37.21 -13.86
CA LYS A 108 39.97 -35.89 -13.35
C LYS A 108 40.14 -35.89 -11.83
N VAL A 109 39.14 -36.38 -11.11
CA VAL A 109 39.16 -36.44 -9.63
C VAL A 109 40.21 -37.44 -9.17
N GLN A 110 40.30 -38.60 -9.83
CA GLN A 110 41.31 -39.61 -9.54
C GLN A 110 42.73 -39.02 -9.61
N LYS A 111 43.01 -38.19 -10.63
CA LYS A 111 44.30 -37.50 -10.78
C LYS A 111 44.57 -36.50 -9.66
N VAL A 112 43.56 -35.76 -9.22
CA VAL A 112 43.66 -34.80 -8.10
C VAL A 112 43.85 -35.50 -6.76
N MET A 113 43.18 -36.64 -6.56
CA MET A 113 43.38 -37.51 -5.41
C MET A 113 44.79 -38.13 -5.41
N GLY A 114 45.38 -38.34 -6.59
CA GLY A 114 46.78 -38.73 -6.76
C GLY A 114 47.18 -39.94 -5.93
N ASP A 115 48.34 -39.84 -5.28
CA ASP A 115 48.92 -40.90 -4.44
C ASP A 115 48.25 -41.04 -3.05
N THR A 116 46.98 -40.67 -2.93
CA THR A 116 46.23 -40.86 -1.68
C THR A 116 46.24 -42.32 -1.28
N SER A 117 46.62 -42.58 -0.04
CA SER A 117 46.64 -43.92 0.55
C SER A 117 45.53 -44.06 1.56
N LEU A 118 44.90 -45.22 1.58
CA LEU A 118 43.77 -45.57 2.40
C LEU A 118 44.18 -46.61 3.44
N SER A 119 43.59 -46.51 4.63
CA SER A 119 43.75 -47.48 5.70
C SER A 119 42.39 -47.94 6.22
N SER A 120 42.32 -49.25 6.48
CA SER A 120 41.13 -49.96 6.92
C SER A 120 39.88 -49.77 6.03
N PRO A 121 39.96 -49.72 4.68
CA PRO A 121 38.82 -49.33 3.86
C PRO A 121 37.62 -50.27 4.01
N ILE A 122 36.43 -49.68 4.05
CA ILE A 122 35.13 -50.33 3.99
C ILE A 122 34.50 -50.01 2.63
N ILE A 123 34.28 -51.03 1.79
CA ILE A 123 33.57 -50.89 0.52
C ILE A 123 32.19 -51.48 0.67
N SER A 124 31.14 -50.69 0.49
CA SER A 124 29.77 -51.19 0.40
C SER A 124 29.31 -51.29 -1.05
N ILE A 125 28.46 -52.29 -1.30
CA ILE A 125 27.76 -52.46 -2.57
C ILE A 125 26.30 -52.76 -2.21
N SER A 126 25.38 -51.89 -2.59
CA SER A 126 23.96 -52.08 -2.24
C SER A 126 23.03 -51.90 -3.44
N THR A 127 21.94 -52.67 -3.44
CA THR A 127 20.85 -52.57 -4.43
C THR A 127 19.83 -51.50 -4.10
N THR A 128 19.78 -51.00 -2.86
CA THR A 128 18.91 -49.90 -2.42
C THR A 128 19.66 -49.07 -1.39
N ASP A 129 19.08 -47.98 -0.91
CA ASP A 129 19.65 -47.33 0.27
C ASP A 129 19.55 -48.28 1.48
N PHE A 130 20.59 -48.30 2.31
CA PHE A 130 20.75 -49.23 3.41
C PHE A 130 21.47 -48.56 4.59
N ASP A 131 20.74 -48.43 5.70
CA ASP A 131 21.27 -47.91 6.96
C ASP A 131 21.58 -49.04 7.94
N LEU A 132 22.86 -49.14 8.31
CA LEU A 132 23.34 -50.08 9.31
C LEU A 132 23.70 -49.31 10.58
N ASP A 133 22.76 -49.20 11.52
CA ASP A 133 23.03 -48.65 12.85
C ASP A 133 23.93 -49.59 13.66
N THR A 134 24.63 -49.04 14.67
CA THR A 134 25.54 -49.82 15.52
C THR A 134 24.85 -50.97 16.26
N VAL A 135 23.54 -50.89 16.50
CA VAL A 135 22.76 -51.96 17.13
C VAL A 135 22.53 -53.13 16.17
N LYS A 136 22.39 -52.87 14.88
CA LYS A 136 22.23 -53.85 13.80
C LYS A 136 23.56 -54.46 13.35
N MET A 137 24.69 -53.80 13.61
CA MET A 137 26.02 -54.32 13.23
C MET A 137 26.39 -55.60 14.00
N PRO A 138 27.02 -56.59 13.35
CA PRO A 138 27.70 -57.68 14.04
C PRO A 138 28.84 -57.17 14.94
N PRO A 139 29.17 -57.85 16.06
CA PRO A 139 30.17 -57.37 17.03
C PRO A 139 31.55 -57.00 16.44
N GLU A 140 32.07 -57.81 15.52
CA GLU A 140 33.35 -57.52 14.85
C GLU A 140 33.29 -56.23 14.01
N LEU A 141 32.18 -56.01 13.30
CA LEU A 141 31.99 -54.77 12.55
C LEU A 141 31.83 -53.56 13.49
N GLN A 142 31.15 -53.71 14.62
CA GLN A 142 31.07 -52.65 15.64
C GLN A 142 32.46 -52.25 16.16
N LYS A 143 33.37 -53.21 16.32
CA LYS A 143 34.75 -52.95 16.73
C LYS A 143 35.51 -52.17 15.66
N VAL A 144 35.44 -52.59 14.40
CA VAL A 144 36.09 -51.88 13.27
C VAL A 144 35.61 -50.43 13.18
N VAL A 145 34.29 -50.19 13.28
CA VAL A 145 33.70 -48.84 13.23
C VAL A 145 34.17 -47.98 14.41
N ARG A 146 34.20 -48.55 15.62
CA ARG A 146 34.66 -47.87 16.83
C ARG A 146 36.12 -47.46 16.76
N GLU A 147 36.99 -48.36 16.31
CA GLU A 147 38.45 -48.16 16.29
C GLU A 147 38.91 -47.27 15.12
N ASN A 148 38.29 -47.43 13.94
CA ASN A 148 38.80 -46.86 12.71
C ASN A 148 37.93 -45.74 12.11
N TYR A 149 36.66 -45.60 12.52
CA TYR A 149 35.68 -44.70 11.90
C TYR A 149 34.99 -43.77 12.90
N PHE A 150 35.75 -43.26 13.87
CA PHE A 150 35.29 -42.28 14.86
C PHE A 150 34.06 -42.71 15.69
N ASN A 151 33.78 -44.01 15.78
CA ASN A 151 32.64 -44.55 16.53
C ASN A 151 31.29 -43.94 16.10
N VAL A 152 31.08 -43.78 14.78
CA VAL A 152 29.80 -43.32 14.24
C VAL A 152 28.65 -44.26 14.63
N ASN A 153 27.48 -43.68 14.92
CA ASN A 153 26.30 -44.41 15.41
C ASN A 153 25.60 -45.25 14.32
N ALA A 154 25.87 -44.98 13.04
CA ALA A 154 25.37 -45.74 11.91
C ALA A 154 26.31 -45.60 10.70
N LEU A 155 26.30 -46.61 9.84
CA LEU A 155 26.84 -46.57 8.49
C LEU A 155 25.69 -46.54 7.49
N SER A 156 25.48 -45.38 6.87
CA SER A 156 24.46 -45.17 5.85
C SER A 156 25.06 -45.31 4.46
N PHE A 157 24.56 -46.26 3.67
CA PHE A 157 25.01 -46.50 2.30
C PHE A 157 23.87 -46.23 1.32
N ALA A 158 24.11 -45.40 0.32
CA ALA A 158 23.20 -45.28 -0.81
C ALA A 158 23.33 -46.48 -1.73
N SER A 159 22.32 -46.71 -2.57
CA SER A 159 22.42 -47.67 -3.67
C SER A 159 23.65 -47.39 -4.56
N GLY A 160 24.32 -48.46 -5.03
CA GLY A 160 25.58 -48.36 -5.78
C GLY A 160 26.80 -48.85 -4.99
N VAL A 161 27.97 -48.28 -5.26
CA VAL A 161 29.24 -48.63 -4.60
C VAL A 161 29.72 -47.44 -3.76
N GLN A 162 29.99 -47.66 -2.49
CA GLN A 162 30.63 -46.66 -1.64
C GLN A 162 31.90 -47.19 -1.00
N LEU A 163 32.80 -46.29 -0.66
CA LEU A 163 34.06 -46.52 0.00
C LEU A 163 34.14 -45.55 1.18
N ALA A 164 34.36 -46.05 2.38
CA ALA A 164 34.80 -45.26 3.52
C ALA A 164 36.20 -45.73 3.89
N ALA A 165 37.10 -44.82 4.23
CA ALA A 165 38.45 -45.17 4.68
C ALA A 165 39.08 -44.03 5.47
N ARG A 166 40.01 -44.34 6.36
CA ARG A 166 40.96 -43.32 6.82
C ARG A 166 41.91 -43.02 5.69
N ALA A 167 41.98 -41.77 5.26
CA ALA A 167 42.82 -41.38 4.14
C ALA A 167 44.03 -40.61 4.64
N ASN A 168 45.18 -40.91 4.06
CA ASN A 168 46.36 -40.06 4.09
C ASN A 168 46.48 -39.44 2.70
N LEU A 169 46.05 -38.18 2.59
CA LEU A 169 45.93 -37.48 1.32
C LEU A 169 47.29 -37.33 0.63
N GLY A 170 47.31 -37.63 -0.66
CA GLY A 170 48.43 -37.41 -1.56
C GLY A 170 48.05 -36.49 -2.72
N GLY A 171 48.98 -36.27 -3.64
CA GLY A 171 48.72 -35.50 -4.86
C GLY A 171 48.24 -34.06 -4.64
N PRO A 172 47.63 -33.45 -5.66
CA PRO A 172 47.10 -32.08 -5.62
C PRO A 172 46.09 -31.78 -4.49
N ILE A 173 45.21 -32.73 -4.14
CA ILE A 173 44.19 -32.51 -3.12
C ILE A 173 44.79 -32.26 -1.73
N LYS A 174 45.95 -32.86 -1.44
CA LYS A 174 46.67 -32.64 -0.17
C LYS A 174 47.02 -31.16 -0.02
N SER A 175 47.63 -30.57 -1.06
CA SER A 175 48.00 -29.16 -1.06
C SER A 175 46.78 -28.25 -0.94
N THR A 176 45.66 -28.62 -1.57
CA THR A 176 44.38 -27.91 -1.41
C THR A 176 43.91 -27.91 0.05
N MET A 177 43.91 -29.07 0.72
CA MET A 177 43.47 -29.21 2.11
C MET A 177 44.40 -28.51 3.10
N GLU A 178 45.71 -28.62 2.88
CA GLU A 178 46.73 -27.96 3.71
C GLU A 178 46.60 -26.43 3.63
N ALA A 179 46.16 -25.87 2.50
CA ALA A 179 45.85 -24.44 2.38
C ALA A 179 44.71 -23.99 3.30
N PHE A 180 43.81 -24.91 3.70
CA PHE A 180 42.76 -24.68 4.69
C PHE A 180 43.19 -25.06 6.12
N GLY A 181 44.48 -25.33 6.36
CA GLY A 181 45.00 -25.73 7.66
C GLY A 181 44.65 -27.16 8.06
N VAL A 182 44.16 -27.98 7.12
CA VAL A 182 43.80 -29.38 7.35
C VAL A 182 45.01 -30.27 7.09
N LYS A 183 45.40 -31.05 8.10
CA LYS A 183 46.41 -32.11 7.92
C LYS A 183 45.81 -33.30 7.19
N GLY A 184 46.49 -33.76 6.14
CA GLY A 184 46.00 -34.83 5.26
C GLY A 184 45.81 -36.20 5.90
N ASP A 185 46.26 -36.43 7.14
CA ASP A 185 46.19 -37.70 7.88
C ASP A 185 45.17 -37.68 9.03
N GLN A 186 44.51 -36.54 9.30
CA GLN A 186 43.58 -36.37 10.41
C GLN A 186 42.09 -36.52 10.02
N LEU A 187 41.83 -37.17 8.89
CA LEU A 187 40.48 -37.26 8.31
C LEU A 187 40.10 -38.69 7.90
N THR A 188 38.80 -38.92 7.89
CA THR A 188 38.18 -40.06 7.21
C THR A 188 37.63 -39.55 5.90
N MET A 189 37.86 -40.30 4.84
CA MET A 189 37.34 -40.02 3.50
C MET A 189 36.19 -40.98 3.22
N ARG A 190 35.08 -40.44 2.71
CA ARG A 190 34.01 -41.22 2.10
C ARG A 190 33.97 -40.88 0.62
N ALA A 191 34.21 -41.86 -0.23
CA ALA A 191 34.01 -41.76 -1.67
C ALA A 191 32.78 -42.59 -2.02
N ALA A 192 31.80 -42.00 -2.67
CA ALA A 192 30.67 -42.74 -3.23
C ALA A 192 30.74 -42.69 -4.74
N VAL A 193 30.36 -43.77 -5.40
CA VAL A 193 30.02 -43.83 -6.83
C VAL A 193 28.55 -44.24 -6.87
N VAL A 194 27.67 -43.25 -6.95
CA VAL A 194 26.24 -43.52 -7.09
C VAL A 194 26.02 -44.01 -8.51
N MET A 195 25.74 -45.30 -8.71
CA MET A 195 25.36 -45.80 -10.03
C MET A 195 23.83 -45.77 -10.14
N PRO A 196 23.24 -45.20 -11.20
CA PRO A 196 21.83 -45.44 -11.47
C PRO A 196 21.66 -46.94 -11.75
N ILE A 197 20.87 -47.62 -10.91
CA ILE A 197 20.37 -48.95 -11.26
C ILE A 197 19.49 -48.75 -12.49
N PRO A 198 19.74 -49.44 -13.62
CA PRO A 198 18.89 -49.31 -14.79
C PRO A 198 17.43 -49.61 -14.41
N ILE A 199 16.55 -48.63 -14.65
CA ILE A 199 15.10 -48.67 -14.37
C ILE A 199 14.40 -49.78 -15.20
N ASP A 200 15.11 -50.40 -16.15
CA ASP A 200 14.59 -51.46 -17.04
C ASP A 200 14.64 -52.88 -16.43
N LEU A 201 14.80 -53.01 -15.12
CA LEU A 201 14.82 -54.32 -14.44
C LEU A 201 13.82 -54.47 -13.28
N ALA A 202 12.93 -53.50 -13.08
CA ALA A 202 11.78 -53.62 -12.18
C ALA A 202 10.55 -52.99 -12.86
N GLY A 203 9.91 -53.74 -13.77
CA GLY A 203 8.87 -53.23 -14.66
C GLY A 203 7.62 -52.64 -13.99
N GLY A 204 6.93 -51.76 -14.74
CA GLY A 204 5.53 -51.37 -14.49
C GLY A 204 5.21 -49.91 -14.78
N ALA A 205 4.36 -49.66 -15.78
CA ALA A 205 3.96 -48.34 -16.30
C ALA A 205 3.36 -47.38 -15.24
N GLY A 206 3.75 -46.09 -15.27
CA GLY A 206 3.05 -45.07 -14.45
C GLY A 206 3.61 -43.64 -14.34
N ALA A 207 4.80 -43.29 -14.84
CA ALA A 207 5.40 -41.96 -14.55
C ALA A 207 5.22 -40.89 -15.67
N GLY A 208 4.14 -40.98 -16.46
CA GLY A 208 3.92 -40.16 -17.65
C GLY A 208 3.24 -38.79 -17.48
N ALA A 209 2.83 -38.38 -16.27
CA ALA A 209 1.98 -37.19 -16.10
C ALA A 209 2.67 -35.92 -15.56
N GLY A 210 3.87 -36.03 -14.97
CA GLY A 210 4.54 -34.90 -14.29
C GLY A 210 5.50 -34.08 -15.17
N MET A 211 5.88 -34.57 -16.34
CA MET A 211 6.94 -33.95 -17.15
C MET A 211 6.45 -32.81 -18.07
N ALA A 212 5.13 -32.64 -18.22
CA ALA A 212 4.56 -31.58 -19.05
C ALA A 212 4.34 -30.23 -18.32
N SER A 213 4.32 -30.20 -16.98
CA SER A 213 4.18 -28.94 -16.21
C SER A 213 5.52 -28.23 -15.90
N ALA A 214 6.65 -28.92 -16.07
CA ALA A 214 7.99 -28.35 -15.89
C ALA A 214 8.43 -27.36 -17.01
N VAL A 215 7.53 -27.04 -17.94
CA VAL A 215 7.75 -26.25 -19.16
C VAL A 215 7.35 -24.77 -18.99
N GLN A 216 6.78 -24.33 -17.86
CA GLN A 216 6.26 -22.96 -17.73
C GLN A 216 7.23 -21.89 -17.18
N HIS A 217 8.44 -22.22 -16.75
CA HIS A 217 9.43 -21.23 -16.25
C HIS A 217 10.88 -21.56 -16.68
N GLY A 218 11.13 -21.62 -18.00
CA GLY A 218 12.42 -21.98 -18.62
C GLY A 218 13.64 -21.29 -17.99
N ASP A 219 14.77 -21.95 -17.74
CA ASP A 219 15.37 -23.05 -18.51
C ASP A 219 15.44 -24.41 -17.80
N THR A 220 14.66 -25.30 -18.40
CA THR A 220 14.60 -26.77 -18.42
C THR A 220 15.44 -27.65 -17.47
N MET A 221 14.68 -28.27 -16.58
CA MET A 221 14.84 -29.62 -16.00
C MET A 221 15.10 -30.77 -17.01
N LYS A 222 15.44 -30.49 -18.28
CA LYS A 222 16.01 -31.47 -19.22
C LYS A 222 17.52 -31.66 -19.04
N LYS A 223 18.25 -30.64 -18.55
CA LYS A 223 19.66 -30.82 -18.13
C LYS A 223 19.76 -31.54 -16.80
N ALA A 224 18.87 -31.25 -15.85
CA ALA A 224 18.81 -31.95 -14.56
C ALA A 224 18.47 -33.45 -14.73
N GLY A 225 17.59 -33.81 -15.68
CA GLY A 225 17.26 -35.22 -15.98
C GLY A 225 18.34 -35.99 -16.76
N ALA A 226 19.19 -35.32 -17.54
CA ALA A 226 20.30 -35.95 -18.26
C ALA A 226 21.59 -36.03 -17.43
N GLU A 227 21.77 -35.14 -16.45
CA GLU A 227 22.87 -35.16 -15.49
C GLU A 227 22.60 -36.12 -14.32
N ALA A 228 21.34 -36.29 -13.88
CA ALA A 228 20.93 -37.28 -12.87
C ALA A 228 21.15 -38.75 -13.29
N LEU A 229 21.51 -38.99 -14.55
CA LEU A 229 21.84 -40.31 -15.12
C LEU A 229 23.35 -40.59 -15.20
N LYS A 230 24.21 -39.64 -14.81
CA LYS A 230 25.66 -39.88 -14.71
C LYS A 230 25.98 -40.40 -13.31
N PRO A 231 26.86 -41.41 -13.16
CA PRO A 231 27.29 -41.77 -11.83
C PRO A 231 28.03 -40.60 -11.20
N GLU A 232 27.40 -39.93 -10.24
CA GLU A 232 28.04 -38.89 -9.45
C GLU A 232 29.01 -39.60 -8.50
N ALA A 233 30.29 -39.58 -8.86
CA ALA A 233 31.33 -39.87 -7.90
C ALA A 233 31.63 -38.57 -7.13
N TYR A 234 31.47 -38.62 -5.82
CA TYR A 234 31.83 -37.54 -4.92
C TYR A 234 32.71 -38.09 -3.81
N VAL A 235 33.71 -37.30 -3.41
CA VAL A 235 34.55 -37.58 -2.26
C VAL A 235 34.22 -36.55 -1.20
N GLU A 236 33.78 -37.00 -0.03
CA GLU A 236 33.62 -36.20 1.18
C GLU A 236 34.75 -36.51 2.15
N PHE A 237 35.30 -35.47 2.77
CA PHE A 237 36.33 -35.56 3.79
C PHE A 237 35.72 -35.13 5.12
N GLN A 238 35.85 -36.01 6.09
CA GLN A 238 35.14 -35.98 7.36
C GLN A 238 36.16 -36.02 8.50
N PHE A 239 35.87 -35.28 9.56
CA PHE A 239 36.75 -35.17 10.72
C PHE A 239 36.12 -35.86 11.92
N ALA A 240 36.94 -36.11 12.93
CA ALA A 240 36.44 -36.62 14.20
C ALA A 240 35.33 -35.70 14.75
N PRO A 241 34.29 -36.24 15.42
CA PRO A 241 33.29 -35.44 16.12
C PRO A 241 33.96 -34.41 17.05
N ASN A 242 33.44 -33.18 17.06
CA ASN A 242 34.00 -32.04 17.80
C ASN A 242 35.39 -31.55 17.33
N ALA A 243 35.92 -32.05 16.22
CA ALA A 243 37.13 -31.48 15.63
C ALA A 243 36.92 -29.99 15.35
N ARG A 244 37.91 -29.19 15.77
CA ARG A 244 37.99 -27.76 15.51
C ARG A 244 39.11 -27.52 14.51
N LEU A 245 38.76 -27.01 13.34
CA LEU A 245 39.72 -26.72 12.28
C LEU A 245 39.90 -25.20 12.19
N PRO A 246 41.03 -24.65 12.67
CA PRO A 246 41.31 -23.24 12.51
C PRO A 246 41.71 -22.93 11.07
N LEU A 247 40.98 -22.06 10.39
CA LEU A 247 41.42 -21.42 9.15
C LEU A 247 42.18 -20.14 9.47
N THR A 248 43.23 -19.91 8.70
CA THR A 248 44.03 -18.68 8.80
C THR A 248 43.44 -17.55 7.96
N THR A 249 42.84 -17.87 6.80
CA THR A 249 42.37 -16.89 5.82
C THR A 249 41.06 -17.36 5.17
N PRO A 250 39.89 -16.78 5.51
CA PRO A 250 39.65 -15.84 6.62
C PRO A 250 39.89 -16.50 7.99
N PRO A 251 40.23 -15.72 9.04
CA PRO A 251 40.43 -16.26 10.38
C PRO A 251 39.10 -16.74 11.00
N MET A 252 38.92 -18.05 11.07
CA MET A 252 37.71 -18.68 11.63
C MET A 252 37.99 -20.09 12.18
N ASN A 253 37.10 -20.61 13.01
CA ASN A 253 37.12 -22.01 13.43
C ASN A 253 35.96 -22.76 12.78
N LEU A 254 36.26 -23.86 12.09
CA LEU A 254 35.26 -24.78 11.57
C LEU A 254 35.00 -25.93 12.53
N THR A 255 33.75 -26.34 12.63
CA THR A 255 33.29 -27.51 13.37
C THR A 255 32.27 -28.27 12.52
N ASP A 256 32.11 -29.57 12.77
CA ASP A 256 31.22 -30.43 11.96
C ASP A 256 31.52 -30.31 10.46
N ALA A 257 32.79 -30.07 10.13
CA ALA A 257 33.28 -29.74 8.80
C ALA A 257 33.12 -30.91 7.84
N THR A 258 32.60 -30.65 6.64
CA THR A 258 32.64 -31.59 5.52
C THR A 258 33.18 -30.87 4.30
N PHE A 259 34.40 -31.22 3.88
CA PHE A 259 34.90 -30.83 2.57
C PHE A 259 34.47 -31.85 1.54
N PHE A 260 34.32 -31.44 0.29
CA PHE A 260 33.96 -32.34 -0.78
C PHE A 260 34.61 -31.98 -2.11
N ILE A 261 34.75 -32.97 -3.00
CA ILE A 261 35.07 -32.79 -4.40
C ILE A 261 34.20 -33.71 -5.26
N ASN A 262 33.66 -33.19 -6.36
CA ASN A 262 32.83 -33.95 -7.31
C ASN A 262 33.58 -34.22 -8.64
N ASN A 263 32.97 -35.01 -9.53
CA ASN A 263 33.50 -35.34 -10.86
C ASN A 263 33.77 -34.12 -11.78
N ALA A 264 33.15 -32.97 -11.51
CA ALA A 264 33.40 -31.73 -12.24
C ALA A 264 34.65 -30.98 -11.74
N LEU A 265 35.39 -31.55 -10.76
CA LEU A 265 36.43 -30.88 -9.99
C LEU A 265 35.90 -29.66 -9.23
N THR A 266 34.62 -29.64 -8.83
CA THR A 266 34.14 -28.63 -7.89
C THR A 266 34.55 -29.04 -6.49
N PHE A 267 35.45 -28.26 -5.89
CA PHE A 267 35.84 -28.39 -4.49
C PHE A 267 34.94 -27.50 -3.63
N GLY A 268 34.53 -27.98 -2.47
CA GLY A 268 33.69 -27.20 -1.58
C GLY A 268 33.75 -27.64 -0.14
N TYR A 269 32.98 -26.90 0.66
CA TYR A 269 32.83 -27.08 2.09
C TYR A 269 31.40 -26.84 2.49
N LYS A 270 30.91 -27.60 3.47
CA LYS A 270 29.70 -27.30 4.24
C LYS A 270 29.96 -27.60 5.71
N GLY A 271 29.48 -26.73 6.59
CA GLY A 271 29.52 -27.00 8.03
C GLY A 271 29.37 -25.77 8.89
N ASN A 272 29.69 -25.94 10.17
CA ASN A 272 29.60 -24.87 11.15
C ASN A 272 30.90 -24.05 11.17
N ALA A 273 30.79 -22.72 11.21
CA ALA A 273 31.91 -21.82 11.35
C ALA A 273 31.69 -20.80 12.47
N ALA A 274 32.78 -20.34 13.08
CA ALA A 274 32.81 -19.20 14.00
C ALA A 274 33.94 -18.26 13.57
N PHE A 275 33.60 -17.07 13.11
CA PHE A 275 34.58 -16.07 12.69
C PHE A 275 35.23 -15.42 13.90
N LYS A 276 36.56 -15.31 13.88
CA LYS A 276 37.30 -14.70 14.98
C LYS A 276 36.93 -13.22 15.10
N GLY A 277 36.56 -12.79 16.32
CA GLY A 277 36.14 -11.41 16.59
C GLY A 277 34.63 -11.15 16.46
N VAL A 278 33.84 -12.14 16.06
CA VAL A 278 32.37 -12.05 15.94
C VAL A 278 31.69 -12.71 17.15
N ASN A 279 32.21 -12.46 18.35
CA ASN A 279 31.81 -13.12 19.61
C ASN A 279 31.71 -14.66 19.50
N ASP A 280 32.48 -15.26 18.59
CA ASP A 280 32.44 -16.67 18.20
C ASP A 280 31.02 -17.21 17.92
N LYS A 281 30.12 -16.37 17.40
CA LYS A 281 28.77 -16.79 16.99
C LYS A 281 28.88 -17.87 15.91
N LYS A 282 28.26 -19.01 16.18
CA LYS A 282 28.22 -20.17 15.28
C LYS A 282 27.25 -19.89 14.13
N VAL A 283 27.76 -19.96 12.90
CA VAL A 283 27.01 -19.81 11.65
C VAL A 283 27.15 -21.09 10.81
N LEU A 284 26.20 -21.36 9.92
CA LEU A 284 26.42 -22.37 8.87
C LEU A 284 27.02 -21.68 7.66
N ILE A 285 28.09 -22.23 7.12
CA ILE A 285 28.67 -21.74 5.86
C ILE A 285 28.75 -22.87 4.86
N GLN A 286 28.58 -22.50 3.60
CA GLN A 286 28.91 -23.36 2.48
C GLN A 286 29.65 -22.53 1.44
N PHE A 287 30.72 -23.11 0.90
CA PHE A 287 31.36 -22.58 -0.29
C PHE A 287 31.65 -23.67 -1.30
N GLN A 288 31.77 -23.28 -2.57
CA GLN A 288 32.24 -24.13 -3.64
C GLN A 288 32.97 -23.32 -4.70
N THR A 289 33.94 -23.95 -5.35
CA THR A 289 34.81 -23.35 -6.36
C THR A 289 35.38 -24.44 -7.25
N PRO A 290 35.59 -24.20 -8.56
CA PRO A 290 36.34 -25.11 -9.40
C PRO A 290 37.77 -25.31 -8.88
N LEU A 291 38.26 -26.52 -9.00
CA LEU A 291 39.61 -26.93 -8.68
C LEU A 291 40.30 -27.31 -9.98
N ASP A 292 41.48 -26.75 -10.24
CA ASP A 292 42.26 -27.15 -11.40
C ASP A 292 42.93 -28.52 -11.20
N PRO A 293 43.44 -29.17 -12.26
CA PRO A 293 44.13 -30.45 -12.13
C PRO A 293 45.42 -30.42 -11.29
N ALA A 294 45.95 -29.24 -10.97
CA ALA A 294 47.11 -29.04 -10.11
C ALA A 294 46.72 -28.77 -8.64
N GLY A 295 45.42 -28.73 -8.32
CA GLY A 295 44.92 -28.50 -6.96
C GLY A 295 44.83 -27.03 -6.58
N ALA A 296 44.87 -26.11 -7.55
CA ALA A 296 44.62 -24.69 -7.30
C ALA A 296 43.13 -24.39 -7.37
N LEU A 297 42.64 -23.62 -6.38
CA LEU A 297 41.26 -23.15 -6.32
C LEU A 297 41.06 -21.97 -7.30
N ASP A 298 40.03 -22.06 -8.12
CA ASP A 298 39.59 -20.96 -8.99
C ASP A 298 38.65 -20.02 -8.22
N LEU A 299 39.24 -19.02 -7.58
CA LEU A 299 38.50 -18.03 -6.81
C LEU A 299 37.64 -17.07 -7.66
N LEU A 300 37.72 -17.13 -8.99
CA LEU A 300 36.87 -16.32 -9.88
C LEU A 300 35.44 -16.85 -9.94
N ASP A 301 35.27 -18.16 -9.84
CA ASP A 301 33.98 -18.86 -9.78
C ASP A 301 33.72 -19.41 -8.36
N PHE A 302 34.00 -18.56 -7.36
CA PHE A 302 33.76 -18.86 -5.95
C PHE A 302 32.31 -18.51 -5.57
N GLN A 303 31.60 -19.50 -5.07
CA GLN A 303 30.25 -19.34 -4.54
C GLN A 303 30.28 -19.55 -3.03
N PHE A 304 29.66 -18.64 -2.27
CA PHE A 304 29.61 -18.72 -0.82
C PHE A 304 28.25 -18.26 -0.29
N ARG A 305 27.74 -19.00 0.69
CA ARG A 305 26.50 -18.69 1.40
C ARG A 305 26.64 -18.98 2.89
N MET A 306 25.90 -18.21 3.68
CA MET A 306 25.93 -18.28 5.14
C MET A 306 24.51 -18.17 5.71
N ALA A 307 24.22 -19.02 6.69
CA ALA A 307 23.01 -18.97 7.50
C ALA A 307 23.37 -18.46 8.90
N THR A 308 22.74 -17.36 9.31
CA THR A 308 23.02 -16.72 10.59
C THR A 308 22.05 -17.19 11.69
N PRO A 309 22.47 -17.18 12.97
CA PRO A 309 21.57 -17.39 14.10
C PRO A 309 20.60 -16.20 14.27
N SER A 310 19.61 -16.36 15.14
CA SER A 310 18.59 -15.32 15.41
C SER A 310 19.11 -14.09 16.15
N ASN A 311 20.24 -14.20 16.85
CA ASN A 311 20.88 -13.11 17.59
C ASN A 311 22.04 -12.46 16.80
N PHE A 312 22.12 -12.72 15.49
CA PHE A 312 23.12 -12.09 14.62
C PHE A 312 22.76 -10.62 14.41
N THR A 313 23.75 -9.73 14.40
CA THR A 313 23.57 -8.28 14.23
C THR A 313 24.26 -7.79 12.97
N LEU A 314 23.95 -6.57 12.53
CA LEU A 314 24.67 -5.94 11.42
C LEU A 314 26.11 -5.59 11.79
N GLU A 315 26.40 -5.42 13.08
CA GLU A 315 27.77 -5.35 13.61
C GLU A 315 28.52 -6.67 13.40
N ASP A 316 27.90 -7.82 13.70
CA ASP A 316 28.52 -9.13 13.43
C ASP A 316 28.79 -9.29 11.93
N ALA A 317 27.84 -8.89 11.08
CA ALA A 317 28.00 -8.91 9.63
C ALA A 317 29.19 -8.05 9.18
N ALA A 318 29.34 -6.84 9.73
CA ALA A 318 30.47 -5.95 9.46
C ALA A 318 31.81 -6.59 9.84
N HIS A 319 31.89 -7.25 11.00
CA HIS A 319 33.10 -7.98 11.40
C HIS A 319 33.38 -9.18 10.48
N VAL A 320 32.35 -9.92 10.04
CA VAL A 320 32.50 -10.98 9.04
C VAL A 320 33.04 -10.39 7.72
N MET A 321 32.50 -9.27 7.26
CA MET A 321 33.00 -8.59 6.05
C MET A 321 34.48 -8.25 6.15
N VAL A 322 34.90 -7.68 7.29
CA VAL A 322 36.31 -7.35 7.54
C VAL A 322 37.18 -8.60 7.63
N ALA A 323 36.71 -9.68 8.25
CA ALA A 323 37.45 -10.94 8.28
C ALA A 323 37.62 -11.53 6.85
N MET A 324 36.57 -11.49 6.05
CA MET A 324 36.56 -11.99 4.66
C MET A 324 37.36 -11.10 3.68
N ALA A 325 37.73 -9.88 4.07
CA ALA A 325 38.54 -8.97 3.25
C ALA A 325 40.01 -9.35 3.11
N THR A 326 40.49 -10.37 3.82
CA THR A 326 41.92 -10.66 3.95
C THR A 326 42.61 -10.80 2.57
N PRO A 327 43.84 -10.24 2.39
CA PRO A 327 44.49 -10.17 1.08
C PRO A 327 44.76 -11.51 0.43
N ASP A 328 43.96 -11.88 -0.57
CA ASP A 328 44.36 -12.91 -1.54
C ASP A 328 45.08 -12.24 -2.71
N LYS A 329 46.36 -12.56 -2.89
CA LYS A 329 47.20 -12.01 -3.97
C LYS A 329 46.60 -12.27 -5.37
N ARG A 330 45.83 -13.35 -5.55
CA ARG A 330 45.15 -13.66 -6.82
C ARG A 330 43.98 -12.71 -7.09
N LEU A 331 43.33 -12.24 -6.02
CA LEU A 331 42.24 -11.27 -6.09
C LEU A 331 42.74 -9.82 -6.10
N ALA A 332 44.06 -9.58 -6.04
CA ALA A 332 44.65 -8.24 -6.01
C ALA A 332 44.20 -7.37 -7.20
N GLN A 333 44.13 -7.93 -8.41
CA GLN A 333 43.64 -7.22 -9.60
C GLN A 333 42.16 -6.81 -9.51
N TYR A 334 41.39 -7.43 -8.60
CA TYR A 334 39.98 -7.12 -8.34
C TYR A 334 39.76 -6.32 -7.05
N GLY A 335 40.82 -5.90 -6.35
CA GLY A 335 40.74 -5.12 -5.11
C GLY A 335 41.19 -5.84 -3.83
N GLY A 336 41.80 -7.03 -3.95
CA GLY A 336 42.61 -7.62 -2.88
C GLY A 336 41.85 -8.35 -1.78
N GLY A 337 40.66 -8.90 -2.03
CA GLY A 337 39.93 -9.72 -1.05
C GLY A 337 38.60 -10.23 -1.60
N PHE A 338 37.84 -10.97 -0.79
CA PHE A 338 36.51 -11.48 -1.18
C PHE A 338 35.46 -10.38 -1.30
N ILE A 339 35.70 -9.19 -0.73
CA ILE A 339 34.84 -8.00 -0.85
C ILE A 339 35.64 -6.87 -1.47
N ARG A 340 35.13 -6.31 -2.56
CA ARG A 340 35.83 -5.27 -3.32
C ARG A 340 35.95 -3.97 -2.53
N ASN A 341 37.15 -3.38 -2.52
CA ASN A 341 37.42 -2.02 -2.01
C ASN A 341 37.14 -1.81 -0.51
N ILE A 342 37.01 -2.88 0.26
CA ILE A 342 36.68 -2.80 1.69
C ILE A 342 37.70 -1.98 2.49
N GLU A 343 38.99 -2.05 2.19
CA GLU A 343 40.02 -1.23 2.87
C GLU A 343 39.75 0.28 2.76
N SER A 344 39.02 0.75 1.73
CA SER A 344 38.66 2.17 1.60
C SER A 344 37.61 2.66 2.60
N PHE A 345 36.77 1.75 3.13
CA PHE A 345 35.69 2.06 4.07
C PHE A 345 35.72 1.21 5.35
N LYS A 346 36.73 0.36 5.53
CA LYS A 346 36.91 -0.52 6.69
C LYS A 346 36.96 0.24 8.01
N HIS A 347 37.74 1.33 8.07
CA HIS A 347 37.79 2.17 9.27
C HIS A 347 36.42 2.76 9.56
N ALA A 348 35.76 3.32 8.55
CA ALA A 348 34.42 3.87 8.69
C ALA A 348 33.39 2.83 9.14
N LEU A 349 33.49 1.60 8.63
CA LEU A 349 32.65 0.48 9.02
C LEU A 349 32.89 0.05 10.48
N LEU A 350 34.15 -0.01 10.91
CA LEU A 350 34.50 -0.35 12.30
C LEU A 350 34.10 0.76 13.29
N ASP A 351 34.18 2.02 12.90
CA ASP A 351 33.71 3.16 13.68
C ASP A 351 32.17 3.14 13.85
N ALA A 352 31.45 2.59 12.86
CA ALA A 352 30.00 2.41 12.88
C ALA A 352 29.51 1.15 13.64
N THR A 353 30.38 0.34 14.25
CA THR A 353 30.01 -0.91 14.95
C THR A 353 28.91 -0.72 16.00
N LYS A 354 29.01 0.31 16.85
CA LYS A 354 27.98 0.64 17.86
C LYS A 354 26.61 0.93 17.21
N PRO A 355 26.48 1.86 16.24
CA PRO A 355 25.25 2.02 15.47
C PRO A 355 24.73 0.73 14.84
N LEU A 356 25.61 -0.12 14.30
CA LEU A 356 25.19 -1.38 13.68
C LEU A 356 24.75 -2.44 14.69
N SER A 357 25.16 -2.33 15.96
CA SER A 357 24.82 -3.30 17.02
C SER A 357 23.31 -3.33 17.35
N VAL A 358 22.60 -2.22 17.14
CA VAL A 358 21.14 -2.13 17.38
C VAL A 358 20.29 -2.67 16.22
N PHE A 359 20.94 -3.09 15.13
CA PHE A 359 20.31 -3.74 13.99
C PHE A 359 20.41 -5.24 14.21
N GLN A 360 19.40 -5.81 14.84
CA GLN A 360 19.29 -7.25 14.97
C GLN A 360 18.85 -7.81 13.62
N MET A 361 19.69 -8.66 13.05
CA MET A 361 19.45 -9.33 11.78
C MET A 361 18.98 -10.74 12.08
N LYS A 362 17.68 -10.95 11.95
CA LYS A 362 17.10 -12.25 12.11
C LYS A 362 17.06 -12.93 10.75
N ASN A 363 17.71 -14.08 10.65
CA ASN A 363 17.38 -15.00 9.58
C ASN A 363 15.89 -15.36 9.69
N PRO A 364 15.04 -15.01 8.69
CA PRO A 364 13.59 -15.23 8.77
C PRO A 364 13.27 -16.72 8.95
N GLN A 365 14.19 -17.58 8.52
CA GLN A 365 14.12 -19.02 8.68
C GLN A 365 15.45 -19.50 9.24
N PRO A 366 15.69 -19.37 10.56
CA PRO A 366 16.95 -19.78 11.15
C PRO A 366 17.19 -21.26 10.85
N ALA A 367 18.42 -21.57 10.45
CA ALA A 367 18.77 -22.93 10.11
C ALA A 367 18.60 -23.86 11.34
N PRO A 368 18.12 -25.10 11.15
CA PRO A 368 18.16 -26.10 12.20
C PRO A 368 19.61 -26.34 12.65
N GLU A 369 19.78 -26.82 13.89
CA GLU A 369 21.11 -27.23 14.36
C GLU A 369 21.66 -28.31 13.41
N TYR A 370 22.86 -28.07 12.87
CA TYR A 370 23.57 -29.04 12.05
C TYR A 370 24.64 -29.75 12.89
N ARG A 371 24.60 -31.08 12.90
CA ARG A 371 25.66 -31.92 13.43
C ARG A 371 26.02 -32.97 12.40
N PHE A 372 27.30 -33.02 12.07
CA PHE A 372 27.78 -33.99 11.11
C PHE A 372 27.56 -35.43 11.65
N GLY A 373 27.01 -36.31 10.82
CA GLY A 373 26.75 -37.72 11.16
C GLY A 373 25.54 -37.97 12.06
N ASP A 374 24.79 -36.93 12.43
CA ASP A 374 23.55 -37.05 13.19
C ASP A 374 22.35 -36.88 12.25
N SER A 375 21.66 -37.98 11.96
CA SER A 375 20.50 -37.99 11.06
C SER A 375 19.32 -37.17 11.59
N SER A 376 19.27 -36.88 12.90
CA SER A 376 18.27 -35.98 13.48
C SER A 376 18.60 -34.49 13.28
N LYS A 377 19.84 -34.19 12.88
CA LYS A 377 20.39 -32.83 12.70
C LYS A 377 21.12 -32.69 11.34
N PRO A 378 20.45 -33.00 10.22
CA PRO A 378 21.09 -33.03 8.91
C PRO A 378 21.44 -31.63 8.40
N TRP A 379 22.29 -31.59 7.36
CA TRP A 379 22.58 -30.34 6.67
C TRP A 379 21.30 -29.74 6.04
N PRO A 380 21.01 -28.44 6.24
CA PRO A 380 19.87 -27.80 5.63
C PRO A 380 20.11 -27.56 4.13
N ASN A 381 19.57 -28.44 3.28
CA ASN A 381 19.73 -28.33 1.83
C ASN A 381 18.95 -27.17 1.19
N ASP A 382 17.87 -26.72 1.84
CA ASP A 382 17.01 -25.66 1.30
C ASP A 382 17.72 -24.29 1.33
N PRO A 383 17.87 -23.61 0.17
CA PRO A 383 18.50 -22.29 0.10
C PRO A 383 17.87 -21.23 1.01
N ARG A 384 16.59 -21.37 1.38
CA ARG A 384 15.87 -20.39 2.21
C ARG A 384 16.47 -20.18 3.61
N TYR A 385 17.27 -21.13 4.09
CA TYR A 385 17.99 -21.01 5.36
C TYR A 385 19.21 -20.09 5.27
N PHE A 386 19.71 -19.77 4.07
CA PHE A 386 20.93 -18.98 3.87
C PHE A 386 20.58 -17.55 3.49
N ASN A 387 20.81 -16.64 4.43
CA ASN A 387 20.37 -15.26 4.34
C ASN A 387 21.50 -14.29 3.95
N ILE A 388 22.75 -14.76 3.94
CA ILE A 388 23.92 -14.00 3.47
C ILE A 388 24.60 -14.77 2.34
N ALA A 389 24.97 -14.08 1.28
CA ALA A 389 25.72 -14.65 0.16
C ALA A 389 26.87 -13.73 -0.26
N LEU A 390 27.93 -14.34 -0.77
CA LEU A 390 29.00 -13.62 -1.46
C LEU A 390 28.89 -13.91 -2.94
N LEU A 391 28.85 -12.85 -3.73
CA LEU A 391 28.86 -12.94 -5.18
C LEU A 391 30.31 -12.81 -5.65
N GLY A 392 30.74 -13.79 -6.46
CA GLY A 392 32.13 -13.93 -6.88
C GLY A 392 32.62 -12.77 -7.75
N PRO A 393 33.93 -12.71 -8.05
CA PRO A 393 34.56 -11.62 -8.78
C PRO A 393 33.94 -11.30 -10.16
N LEU A 394 33.29 -12.29 -10.79
CA LEU A 394 32.67 -12.17 -12.11
C LEU A 394 31.23 -11.60 -12.08
N ALA A 395 30.67 -11.29 -10.91
CA ALA A 395 29.37 -10.63 -10.84
C ALA A 395 29.40 -9.23 -11.50
N GLN A 396 28.25 -8.76 -12.00
CA GLN A 396 28.14 -7.52 -12.81
C GLN A 396 28.81 -6.29 -12.17
N ASN A 397 28.85 -6.20 -10.84
CA ASN A 397 29.43 -5.09 -10.08
C ASN A 397 30.79 -5.44 -9.40
N GLY A 398 31.39 -6.56 -9.77
CA GLY A 398 32.53 -7.18 -9.10
C GLY A 398 32.10 -7.95 -7.85
N PRO A 399 33.04 -8.39 -7.00
CA PRO A 399 32.71 -9.17 -5.81
C PRO A 399 32.07 -8.29 -4.73
N PHE A 400 30.88 -8.69 -4.27
CA PHE A 400 30.15 -8.03 -3.20
C PHE A 400 29.41 -9.03 -2.32
N MET A 401 29.20 -8.65 -1.06
CA MET A 401 28.37 -9.42 -0.12
C MET A 401 26.95 -8.89 -0.19
N THR A 402 25.97 -9.78 -0.21
CA THR A 402 24.55 -9.45 -0.09
C THR A 402 23.99 -10.09 1.16
N ILE A 403 23.11 -9.36 1.82
CA ILE A 403 22.51 -9.69 3.09
C ILE A 403 21.01 -9.46 2.94
N SER A 404 20.24 -10.47 3.29
CA SER A 404 18.79 -10.38 3.34
C SER A 404 18.28 -10.95 4.65
N GLY A 405 17.09 -10.56 5.07
CA GLY A 405 16.42 -11.20 6.19
C GLY A 405 15.43 -10.29 6.88
N ASP A 406 14.92 -10.76 8.01
CA ASP A 406 14.09 -9.92 8.87
C ASP A 406 14.99 -9.05 9.74
N THR A 407 14.63 -7.79 9.98
CA THR A 407 15.43 -6.95 10.89
C THR A 407 14.59 -6.27 11.96
N VAL A 408 15.18 -6.17 13.15
CA VAL A 408 14.69 -5.35 14.26
C VAL A 408 15.71 -4.23 14.46
N ILE A 409 15.27 -2.99 14.36
CA ILE A 409 16.12 -1.80 14.47
C ILE A 409 15.62 -0.99 15.65
N LEU A 410 16.49 -0.69 16.62
CA LEU A 410 16.14 0.05 17.84
C LEU A 410 14.89 -0.53 18.53
N GLY A 411 14.83 -1.85 18.67
CA GLY A 411 13.72 -2.57 19.28
C GLY A 411 12.42 -2.65 18.45
N GLN A 412 12.41 -2.14 17.21
CA GLN A 412 11.23 -2.15 16.34
C GLN A 412 11.40 -3.13 15.19
N LYS A 413 10.37 -3.92 14.91
CA LYS A 413 10.37 -4.84 13.76
C LYS A 413 10.22 -4.04 12.47
N MET A 414 11.18 -4.18 11.57
CA MET A 414 11.27 -3.42 10.31
C MET A 414 10.96 -4.26 9.07
N GLY A 415 10.43 -5.47 9.27
CA GLY A 415 10.10 -6.37 8.18
C GLY A 415 11.37 -6.90 7.56
N TRP A 416 11.69 -6.43 6.36
CA TRP A 416 12.81 -6.89 5.53
C TRP A 416 14.04 -5.99 5.67
N LEU A 417 15.21 -6.59 5.47
CA LEU A 417 16.49 -5.94 5.25
C LEU A 417 17.02 -6.40 3.89
N ASP A 418 17.46 -5.44 3.08
CA ASP A 418 18.34 -5.69 1.95
C ASP A 418 19.59 -4.84 2.15
N ALA A 419 20.74 -5.49 2.25
CA ALA A 419 22.01 -4.80 2.39
C ALA A 419 23.07 -5.42 1.49
N SER A 420 23.92 -4.57 0.93
CA SER A 420 25.05 -4.99 0.11
C SER A 420 26.32 -4.24 0.50
N ALA A 421 27.45 -4.94 0.45
CA ALA A 421 28.77 -4.37 0.71
C ALA A 421 29.69 -4.64 -0.48
N GLY A 422 30.18 -3.57 -1.11
CA GLY A 422 31.01 -3.64 -2.30
C GLY A 422 31.74 -2.34 -2.59
N ARG A 423 31.95 -2.02 -3.88
CA ARG A 423 32.80 -0.89 -4.31
C ARG A 423 32.42 0.46 -3.71
N SER A 424 31.13 0.71 -3.52
CA SER A 424 30.57 1.97 -3.03
C SER A 424 30.44 2.06 -1.51
N GLY A 425 30.82 1.01 -0.77
CA GLY A 425 30.61 0.93 0.68
C GLY A 425 29.61 -0.15 1.08
N LEU A 426 29.12 -0.04 2.32
CA LEU A 426 27.98 -0.79 2.84
C LEU A 426 26.72 0.07 2.67
N HIS A 427 25.74 -0.46 1.94
CA HIS A 427 24.43 0.14 1.74
C HIS A 427 23.37 -0.82 2.26
N GLY A 428 22.53 -0.37 3.18
CA GLY A 428 21.46 -1.15 3.77
C GLY A 428 20.14 -0.39 3.77
N LEU A 429 19.06 -1.08 3.46
CA LEU A 429 17.72 -0.55 3.43
C LEU A 429 16.76 -1.50 4.16
N ALA A 430 15.96 -0.93 5.05
CA ALA A 430 14.86 -1.63 5.71
C ALA A 430 13.68 -0.66 5.90
N GLY A 431 12.45 -1.16 5.95
CA GLY A 431 11.31 -0.27 6.11
C GLY A 431 10.01 -0.94 6.51
N GLU A 432 9.36 -0.39 7.52
CA GLU A 432 8.07 -0.85 8.03
C GLU A 432 7.31 0.29 8.71
N ALA A 433 6.01 0.09 8.90
CA ALA A 433 5.19 0.99 9.68
C ALA A 433 5.24 0.66 11.17
N ILE A 434 5.89 1.53 11.95
CA ILE A 434 6.06 1.39 13.41
C ILE A 434 5.20 2.42 14.16
N THR A 435 4.81 2.10 15.39
CA THR A 435 3.98 3.00 16.21
C THR A 435 4.86 3.81 17.15
N LEU A 436 4.89 5.13 16.97
CA LEU A 436 5.65 6.06 17.81
C LEU A 436 4.71 7.12 18.40
N LYS A 437 4.99 7.57 19.61
CA LYS A 437 4.30 8.71 20.22
C LYS A 437 4.98 10.01 19.79
N LEU A 438 4.27 10.84 19.03
CA LEU A 438 4.80 12.12 18.55
C LEU A 438 4.22 13.27 19.36
N GLY A 439 4.80 13.51 20.54
CA GLY A 439 4.43 14.64 21.40
C GLY A 439 2.92 14.74 21.62
N PRO A 440 2.27 15.87 21.27
CA PRO A 440 0.83 16.08 21.47
C PRO A 440 -0.06 15.28 20.52
N LEU A 441 0.47 14.75 19.41
CA LEU A 441 -0.31 13.97 18.44
C LEU A 441 -0.63 12.56 18.94
N GLY A 442 -0.05 12.14 20.06
CA GLY A 442 -0.22 10.79 20.60
C GLY A 442 0.49 9.74 19.76
N ARG A 443 0.02 8.48 19.89
CA ARG A 443 0.60 7.32 19.20
C ARG A 443 0.11 7.25 17.76
N LEU A 444 1.04 7.35 16.83
CA LEU A 444 0.77 7.30 15.40
C LEU A 444 1.57 6.17 14.75
N LYS A 445 0.97 5.53 13.74
CA LYS A 445 1.64 4.54 12.91
C LYS A 445 2.35 5.26 11.76
N ILE A 446 3.68 5.19 11.75
CA ILE A 446 4.55 5.94 10.85
C ILE A 446 5.34 4.95 10.01
N ARG A 447 5.28 5.09 8.68
CA ARG A 447 6.17 4.33 7.80
C ARG A 447 7.57 4.91 7.91
N MET A 448 8.46 4.14 8.52
CA MET A 448 9.86 4.49 8.71
C MET A 448 10.73 3.69 7.75
N GLN A 449 11.72 4.35 7.17
CA GLN A 449 12.71 3.75 6.29
C GLN A 449 14.09 3.95 6.93
N ALA A 450 14.72 2.84 7.31
CA ALA A 450 16.10 2.81 7.78
C ALA A 450 17.05 2.70 6.59
N MET A 451 18.02 3.60 6.53
CA MET A 451 19.09 3.64 5.55
C MET A 451 20.42 3.62 6.29
N ALA A 452 21.29 2.68 5.92
CA ALA A 452 22.67 2.63 6.37
C ALA A 452 23.57 2.85 5.15
N ASP A 453 24.27 3.98 5.10
CA ASP A 453 25.22 4.32 4.04
C ASP A 453 26.58 4.58 4.69
N ILE A 454 27.49 3.61 4.53
CA ILE A 454 28.85 3.65 5.09
C ILE A 454 29.86 3.51 3.95
N ASP A 455 30.58 4.59 3.68
CA ASP A 455 31.64 4.66 2.70
C ASP A 455 32.86 5.44 3.26
N LYS A 456 33.80 5.85 2.40
CA LYS A 456 35.01 6.58 2.82
C LYS A 456 34.72 7.98 3.40
N GLY A 457 33.65 8.64 2.96
CA GLY A 457 33.26 10.00 3.33
C GLY A 457 31.97 10.10 4.15
N THR A 458 31.20 9.02 4.23
CA THR A 458 29.86 9.00 4.84
C THR A 458 29.76 7.87 5.85
N GLN A 459 29.32 8.18 7.08
CA GLN A 459 28.95 7.20 8.11
C GLN A 459 27.55 7.55 8.62
N THR A 460 26.57 7.51 7.75
CA THR A 460 25.21 7.92 8.10
C THR A 460 24.32 6.72 8.19
N ILE A 461 23.75 6.51 9.38
CA ILE A 461 22.67 5.57 9.59
C ILE A 461 21.48 6.37 10.06
N SER A 462 20.37 6.30 9.33
CA SER A 462 19.19 7.11 9.64
C SER A 462 17.90 6.33 9.45
N LEU A 463 16.90 6.62 10.27
CA LEU A 463 15.52 6.21 10.07
C LEU A 463 14.71 7.45 9.75
N LYS A 464 14.06 7.48 8.59
CA LYS A 464 13.29 8.62 8.12
C LYS A 464 11.83 8.22 7.92
N GLY A 465 10.92 9.08 8.33
CA GLY A 465 9.49 8.96 8.09
C GLY A 465 8.83 10.31 7.92
N ASN A 466 7.53 10.30 7.64
CA ASN A 466 6.73 11.51 7.52
C ASN A 466 5.34 11.29 8.12
N VAL A 467 4.84 12.30 8.82
CA VAL A 467 3.49 12.35 9.37
C VAL A 467 2.87 13.69 9.02
N VAL A 468 1.87 13.68 8.13
CA VAL A 468 1.08 14.88 7.77
C VAL A 468 1.99 16.07 7.38
N GLY A 469 3.03 15.81 6.57
CA GLY A 469 3.98 16.83 6.14
C GLY A 469 5.12 17.13 7.13
N GLN A 470 5.07 16.59 8.35
CA GLN A 470 6.16 16.70 9.33
C GLN A 470 7.15 15.54 9.16
N ALA A 471 8.42 15.88 8.92
CA ALA A 471 9.49 14.88 8.84
C ALA A 471 9.80 14.32 10.24
N VAL A 472 10.07 13.01 10.30
CA VAL A 472 10.56 12.32 11.50
C VAL A 472 11.91 11.74 11.15
N ASN A 473 12.98 12.37 11.62
CA ASN A 473 14.35 11.92 11.37
C ASN A 473 14.95 11.35 12.65
N VAL A 474 15.52 10.17 12.55
CA VAL A 474 16.34 9.58 13.60
C VAL A 474 17.69 9.28 13.01
N ILE A 475 18.74 9.84 13.59
CA ILE A 475 20.10 9.79 13.07
C ILE A 475 20.97 9.12 14.12
N LEU A 476 21.65 8.05 13.72
CA LEU A 476 22.64 7.35 14.53
C LEU A 476 24.02 7.79 14.06
N SER A 477 24.82 8.30 14.98
CA SER A 477 26.19 8.72 14.71
C SER A 477 27.07 8.43 15.93
N GLY A 478 28.12 7.64 15.73
CA GLY A 478 28.98 7.15 16.81
C GLY A 478 28.16 6.49 17.92
N SER A 479 28.28 6.96 19.16
CA SER A 479 27.54 6.44 20.31
C SER A 479 26.27 7.22 20.66
N SER A 480 25.72 7.98 19.71
CA SER A 480 24.56 8.84 19.94
C SER A 480 23.41 8.52 18.99
N LEU A 481 22.19 8.61 19.52
CA LEU A 481 20.93 8.59 18.79
C LEU A 481 20.32 9.99 18.87
N THR A 482 20.20 10.66 17.73
CA THR A 482 19.55 11.96 17.63
C THR A 482 18.18 11.79 16.98
N ILE A 483 17.14 12.28 17.65
CA ILE A 483 15.79 12.43 17.08
C ILE A 483 15.63 13.90 16.72
N ASP A 484 15.28 14.15 15.46
CA ASP A 484 14.96 15.46 14.92
C ASP A 484 13.62 15.40 14.19
N VAL A 485 12.59 15.90 14.86
CA VAL A 485 11.25 16.11 14.30
C VAL A 485 11.06 17.62 14.20
N PRO A 486 11.42 18.27 13.08
CA PRO A 486 11.29 19.71 12.94
C PRO A 486 9.82 20.13 12.96
N ALA A 487 9.57 21.36 13.41
CA ALA A 487 8.23 21.94 13.34
C ALA A 487 7.81 22.17 11.88
N SER A 488 6.51 22.02 11.62
CA SER A 488 5.88 22.35 10.34
C SER A 488 4.70 23.29 10.58
N CYS A 489 4.20 23.96 9.54
CA CYS A 489 3.02 24.82 9.71
C CYS A 489 1.79 24.01 10.15
N ALA A 490 1.66 22.77 9.66
CA ALA A 490 0.58 21.87 10.09
C ALA A 490 0.72 21.46 11.56
N ASN A 491 1.94 21.17 12.02
CA ASN A 491 2.25 20.74 13.38
C ASN A 491 3.37 21.63 13.95
N PRO A 492 3.04 22.76 14.58
CA PRO A 492 4.02 23.76 15.02
C PRO A 492 4.69 23.41 16.37
N PHE A 493 5.12 22.17 16.50
CA PHE A 493 5.98 21.71 17.60
C PHE A 493 7.16 20.94 17.03
N GLU A 494 8.28 20.95 17.72
CA GLU A 494 9.45 20.15 17.38
C GLU A 494 9.79 19.15 18.49
N ILE A 495 10.44 18.05 18.13
CA ILE A 495 11.09 17.13 19.06
C ILE A 495 12.55 17.04 18.66
N LYS A 496 13.42 17.58 19.51
CA LYS A 496 14.88 17.46 19.37
C LYS A 496 15.44 16.84 20.63
N THR A 497 15.97 15.64 20.51
CA THR A 497 16.62 14.96 21.63
C THR A 497 17.80 14.14 21.14
N THR A 498 18.84 14.09 21.96
CA THR A 498 20.00 13.24 21.72
C THR A 498 20.19 12.37 22.96
N VAL A 499 20.19 11.06 22.76
CA VAL A 499 20.38 10.08 23.83
C VAL A 499 21.59 9.19 23.52
N ALA A 500 22.20 8.64 24.56
CA ALA A 500 23.26 7.67 24.40
C ALA A 500 22.71 6.38 23.76
N LEU A 501 23.38 5.90 22.72
CA LEU A 501 23.00 4.66 22.04
C LEU A 501 23.54 3.46 22.83
N GLN A 502 22.64 2.52 23.14
CA GLN A 502 22.93 1.23 23.76
C GLN A 502 22.34 0.10 22.91
N ALA A 503 22.88 -1.11 23.02
CA ALA A 503 22.34 -2.27 22.31
C ALA A 503 20.86 -2.56 22.65
N SER A 504 20.43 -2.19 23.85
CA SER A 504 19.04 -2.33 24.33
C SER A 504 18.15 -1.12 24.02
N THR A 505 18.65 -0.08 23.35
CA THR A 505 17.87 1.12 23.07
C THR A 505 16.66 0.78 22.21
N ASN A 506 15.47 1.11 22.72
CA ASN A 506 14.22 1.05 21.98
C ASN A 506 13.74 2.45 21.62
N ILE A 507 13.59 2.73 20.32
CA ILE A 507 13.16 4.03 19.82
C ILE A 507 11.77 4.43 20.33
N ALA A 508 10.84 3.48 20.53
CA ALA A 508 9.51 3.80 21.06
C ALA A 508 9.58 4.36 22.48
N ASP A 509 10.44 3.81 23.32
CA ASP A 509 10.66 4.28 24.71
C ASP A 509 11.29 5.68 24.72
N VAL A 510 12.21 5.95 23.79
CA VAL A 510 12.82 7.28 23.65
C VAL A 510 11.75 8.31 23.29
N PHE A 511 10.88 8.02 22.32
CA PHE A 511 9.77 8.90 21.92
C PHE A 511 8.69 9.05 23.00
N GLU A 512 8.42 8.02 23.80
CA GLU A 512 7.44 8.10 24.91
C GLU A 512 7.78 9.17 25.93
N GLY A 513 9.08 9.39 26.17
CA GLY A 513 9.61 10.42 27.06
C GLY A 513 9.68 11.82 26.47
N GLN A 514 9.35 12.03 25.18
CA GLN A 514 9.43 13.34 24.53
C GLN A 514 8.04 13.95 24.30
N GLY A 515 7.74 15.04 25.04
CA GLY A 515 6.53 15.84 24.80
C GLY A 515 6.63 16.78 23.60
N GLY A 516 7.85 17.16 23.22
CA GLY A 516 8.12 18.21 22.22
C GLY A 516 7.99 19.63 22.79
N ALA A 517 8.37 20.62 21.99
CA ALA A 517 8.27 22.04 22.32
C ALA A 517 7.60 22.79 21.16
N ASN A 518 6.68 23.70 21.47
CA ASN A 518 6.08 24.60 20.51
C ASN A 518 7.13 25.50 19.86
N VAL A 519 7.04 25.67 18.55
CA VAL A 519 7.87 26.59 17.77
C VAL A 519 6.99 27.73 17.31
N ASP A 520 7.55 28.95 17.32
CA ASP A 520 6.88 30.14 16.80
C ASP A 520 6.51 29.94 15.31
N PRO A 521 5.21 29.84 14.97
CA PRO A 521 4.78 29.58 13.60
C PRO A 521 5.24 30.66 12.60
N THR A 522 5.45 31.90 13.06
CA THR A 522 5.89 33.02 12.20
C THR A 522 7.33 32.85 11.70
N ARG A 523 8.11 31.99 12.35
CA ARG A 523 9.51 31.68 11.99
C ARG A 523 9.63 30.43 11.15
N ILE A 524 8.53 29.71 10.89
CA ILE A 524 8.49 28.52 10.05
C ILE A 524 8.37 28.99 8.59
N GLY A 525 9.37 28.67 7.76
CA GLY A 525 9.38 29.04 6.35
C GLY A 525 8.14 28.51 5.62
N GLY A 526 7.45 29.39 4.89
CA GLY A 526 6.23 29.07 4.15
C GLY A 526 4.93 29.07 4.98
N CYS A 527 4.99 29.25 6.30
CA CYS A 527 3.82 29.29 7.16
C CYS A 527 3.21 30.70 7.17
N VAL A 528 2.26 30.97 6.27
CA VAL A 528 1.65 32.30 6.08
C VAL A 528 0.13 32.23 5.93
N GLY A 529 -0.54 33.38 6.08
CA GLY A 529 -1.98 33.51 5.87
C GLY A 529 -2.80 32.56 6.77
N LYS A 530 -3.71 31.80 6.16
CA LYS A 530 -4.61 30.88 6.90
C LYS A 530 -3.88 29.72 7.57
N GLU A 531 -2.75 29.28 7.01
CA GLU A 531 -1.97 28.20 7.61
C GLU A 531 -1.27 28.68 8.90
N LEU A 532 -0.74 29.91 8.88
CA LEU A 532 -0.19 30.56 10.07
C LEU A 532 -1.25 30.72 11.17
N GLU A 533 -2.45 31.17 10.81
CA GLU A 533 -3.57 31.30 11.74
C GLU A 533 -3.98 29.94 12.34
N ALA A 534 -4.05 28.89 11.53
CA ALA A 534 -4.33 27.53 12.00
C ALA A 534 -3.25 27.00 12.94
N ALA A 535 -1.98 27.25 12.65
CA ALA A 535 -0.85 26.87 13.48
C ALA A 535 -0.90 27.57 14.85
N LEU A 536 -1.13 28.89 14.88
CA LEU A 536 -1.27 29.67 16.11
C LEU A 536 -2.48 29.19 16.94
N ASN A 537 -3.60 28.86 16.30
CA ASN A 537 -4.78 28.30 16.99
C ASN A 537 -4.50 26.93 17.62
N LYS A 538 -3.75 26.05 16.94
CA LYS A 538 -3.30 24.78 17.53
C LYS A 538 -2.46 24.99 18.78
N ILE A 539 -1.53 25.94 18.77
CA ILE A 539 -0.72 26.28 19.95
C ILE A 539 -1.58 26.85 21.08
N ALA A 540 -2.52 27.75 20.76
CA ALA A 540 -3.39 28.37 21.75
C ALA A 540 -4.36 27.36 22.41
N GLY A 541 -4.77 26.32 21.66
CA GLY A 541 -5.72 25.30 22.12
C GLY A 541 -5.07 23.97 22.50
N GLU A 542 -4.82 23.14 21.49
CA GLU A 542 -4.39 21.75 21.64
C GLU A 542 -2.99 21.62 22.28
N TYR A 543 -2.04 22.47 21.90
CA TYR A 543 -0.63 22.37 22.34
C TYR A 543 -0.27 23.35 23.45
N LYS A 544 -1.28 23.89 24.15
CA LYS A 544 -1.12 24.94 25.17
C LYS A 544 -0.19 24.58 26.33
N ASN A 545 0.01 23.29 26.58
CA ASN A 545 0.82 22.77 27.69
C ASN A 545 2.25 22.39 27.30
N LEU A 546 2.64 22.51 26.02
CA LEU A 546 4.01 22.26 25.61
C LEU A 546 4.92 23.43 26.00
N SER A 547 6.19 23.14 26.23
CA SER A 547 7.23 24.15 26.45
C SER A 547 7.53 24.91 25.14
N GLY A 548 8.32 25.99 25.19
CA GLY A 548 8.66 26.79 24.01
C GLY A 548 7.67 27.93 23.77
N TYR A 549 7.18 28.08 22.53
CA TYR A 549 6.26 29.16 22.17
C TYR A 549 4.90 29.00 22.89
N THR A 550 4.52 30.02 23.67
CA THR A 550 3.41 29.90 24.61
C THR A 550 2.05 30.16 23.95
N ALA A 551 0.98 29.56 24.50
CA ALA A 551 -0.40 29.87 24.10
C ALA A 551 -0.74 31.37 24.22
N SER A 552 -0.17 32.05 25.23
CA SER A 552 -0.35 33.50 25.40
C SER A 552 0.28 34.30 24.24
N ALA A 553 1.51 33.94 23.84
CA ALA A 553 2.17 34.55 22.69
C ALA A 553 1.39 34.28 21.39
N ALA A 554 0.91 33.04 21.19
CA ALA A 554 0.08 32.70 20.05
C ALA A 554 -1.22 33.51 19.98
N ASN A 555 -1.92 33.67 21.10
CA ASN A 555 -3.12 34.50 21.20
C ASN A 555 -2.81 35.99 20.94
N ALA A 556 -1.65 36.49 21.35
CA ALA A 556 -1.22 37.85 21.07
C ALA A 556 -0.98 38.08 19.57
N GLU A 557 -0.35 37.12 18.87
CA GLU A 557 -0.17 37.19 17.41
C GLU A 557 -1.49 37.05 16.66
N LEU A 558 -2.38 36.13 17.05
CA LEU A 558 -3.73 36.03 16.48
C LEU A 558 -4.49 37.37 16.60
N LYS A 559 -4.36 38.04 17.75
CA LYS A 559 -4.94 39.37 17.95
C LYS A 559 -4.30 40.43 17.04
N LYS A 560 -2.99 40.39 16.80
CA LYS A 560 -2.33 41.29 15.83
C LYS A 560 -2.83 41.05 14.42
N ILE A 561 -2.96 39.79 14.00
CA ILE A 561 -3.50 39.41 12.68
C ILE A 561 -4.94 39.93 12.54
N SER A 562 -5.79 39.69 13.54
CA SER A 562 -7.17 40.19 13.57
C SER A 562 -7.23 41.72 13.55
N ASN A 563 -6.41 42.40 14.35
CA ASN A 563 -6.37 43.87 14.40
C ASN A 563 -5.85 44.48 13.10
N ALA A 564 -4.83 43.88 12.48
CA ALA A 564 -4.30 44.33 11.19
C ALA A 564 -5.34 44.15 10.09
N ALA A 565 -6.04 43.01 10.06
CA ALA A 565 -7.16 42.78 9.14
C ALA A 565 -8.27 43.82 9.34
N ASN A 566 -8.64 44.12 10.59
CA ASN A 566 -9.63 45.15 10.91
C ASN A 566 -9.17 46.58 10.56
N ALA A 567 -7.87 46.88 10.69
CA ALA A 567 -7.31 48.19 10.35
C ALA A 567 -7.23 48.40 8.83
N GLU A 568 -6.84 47.38 8.07
CA GLU A 568 -6.88 47.42 6.60
C GLU A 568 -8.32 47.49 6.08
N LEU A 569 -9.26 46.76 6.69
CA LEU A 569 -10.69 46.89 6.41
C LEU A 569 -11.15 48.33 6.64
N LYS A 570 -10.82 48.94 7.79
CA LYS A 570 -11.18 50.33 8.10
C LYS A 570 -10.54 51.35 7.15
N LYS A 571 -9.28 51.15 6.73
CA LYS A 571 -8.64 52.00 5.72
C LYS A 571 -9.32 51.87 4.36
N ALA A 572 -9.71 50.66 3.97
CA ALA A 572 -10.44 50.42 2.74
C ALA A 572 -11.83 51.05 2.79
N GLU A 573 -12.53 50.94 3.92
CA GLU A 573 -13.82 51.61 4.18
C GLU A 573 -13.69 53.14 4.16
N ASP A 574 -12.66 53.71 4.79
CA ASP A 574 -12.42 55.15 4.82
C ASP A 574 -11.99 55.69 3.44
N ALA A 575 -11.21 54.93 2.68
CA ALA A 575 -10.84 55.26 1.31
C ALA A 575 -12.04 55.17 0.36
N ALA A 576 -12.88 54.13 0.52
CA ALA A 576 -14.14 53.99 -0.19
C ALA A 576 -15.09 55.14 0.13
N ARG A 577 -15.26 55.51 1.41
CA ARG A 577 -16.11 56.64 1.84
C ARG A 577 -15.64 57.97 1.25
N LYS A 578 -14.32 58.22 1.19
CA LYS A 578 -13.78 59.45 0.57
C LYS A 578 -13.93 59.47 -0.95
N ALA A 579 -13.75 58.33 -1.61
CA ALA A 579 -13.99 58.19 -3.04
C ALA A 579 -15.48 58.35 -3.37
N GLU A 580 -16.35 57.81 -2.52
CA GLU A 580 -17.80 57.93 -2.61
C GLU A 580 -18.26 59.37 -2.38
N GLU A 581 -17.76 60.09 -1.37
CA GLU A 581 -18.08 61.51 -1.15
C GLU A 581 -17.63 62.42 -2.31
N ALA A 582 -16.45 62.15 -2.88
CA ALA A 582 -15.95 62.90 -4.04
C ALA A 582 -16.78 62.60 -5.30
N SER A 583 -17.10 61.33 -5.53
CA SER A 583 -17.98 60.89 -6.63
C SER A 583 -19.39 61.43 -6.46
N ARG A 584 -19.94 61.44 -5.23
CA ARG A 584 -21.28 61.94 -4.91
C ARG A 584 -21.40 63.43 -5.16
N LYS A 585 -20.39 64.24 -4.80
CA LYS A 585 -20.39 65.68 -5.09
C LYS A 585 -20.39 65.99 -6.58
N GLU A 586 -19.61 65.25 -7.37
CA GLU A 586 -19.56 65.43 -8.83
C GLU A 586 -20.82 64.88 -9.52
N TYR A 587 -21.34 63.75 -9.03
CA TYR A 587 -22.58 63.14 -9.48
C TYR A 587 -23.79 64.03 -9.17
N GLU A 588 -23.94 64.56 -7.95
CA GLU A 588 -25.03 65.46 -7.57
C GLU A 588 -25.00 66.77 -8.38
N LYS A 589 -23.81 67.31 -8.66
CA LYS A 589 -23.64 68.48 -9.52
C LYS A 589 -24.11 68.21 -10.95
N THR A 590 -23.79 67.03 -11.49
CA THR A 590 -24.19 66.62 -12.84
C THR A 590 -25.68 66.27 -12.91
N LYS A 591 -26.20 65.59 -11.89
CA LYS A 591 -27.61 65.19 -11.72
C LYS A 591 -28.53 66.41 -11.61
N ASN A 592 -28.19 67.39 -10.77
CA ASN A 592 -28.99 68.60 -10.62
C ASN A 592 -29.00 69.44 -11.92
N ALA A 593 -27.89 69.50 -12.64
CA ALA A 593 -27.84 70.16 -13.95
C ALA A 593 -28.73 69.46 -14.99
N ALA A 594 -28.77 68.12 -15.01
CA ALA A 594 -29.64 67.35 -15.90
C ALA A 594 -31.13 67.44 -15.51
N ARG A 595 -31.43 67.47 -14.22
CA ARG A 595 -32.79 67.65 -13.67
C ARG A 595 -33.35 69.03 -13.99
N ASP A 596 -32.51 70.07 -14.02
CA ASP A 596 -32.88 71.40 -14.50
C ASP A 596 -33.17 71.47 -16.01
N VAL A 597 -32.48 70.65 -16.81
CA VAL A 597 -32.78 70.49 -18.25
C VAL A 597 -34.13 69.79 -18.44
N ALA A 598 -34.40 68.69 -17.73
CA ALA A 598 -35.68 67.99 -17.77
C ALA A 598 -36.86 68.87 -17.30
N ASN A 599 -36.65 69.68 -16.26
CA ASN A 599 -37.64 70.66 -15.80
C ASN A 599 -37.89 71.78 -16.84
N LYS A 600 -36.90 72.15 -17.65
CA LYS A 600 -37.09 73.09 -18.78
C LYS A 600 -37.89 72.45 -19.92
N THR A 601 -37.69 71.18 -20.25
CA THR A 601 -38.48 70.47 -21.27
C THR A 601 -39.92 70.20 -20.83
N SER A 602 -40.13 69.83 -19.56
CA SER A 602 -41.48 69.63 -19.00
C SER A 602 -42.26 70.96 -18.87
N ASN A 603 -41.58 72.06 -18.54
CA ASN A 603 -42.19 73.39 -18.58
C ASN A 603 -42.40 73.90 -20.01
N ALA A 604 -41.54 73.56 -20.97
CA ALA A 604 -41.75 73.87 -22.39
C ALA A 604 -42.91 73.06 -22.99
N ALA A 605 -43.07 71.79 -22.62
CA ALA A 605 -44.20 70.95 -23.00
C ALA A 605 -45.50 71.44 -22.32
N THR A 606 -45.46 71.81 -21.04
CA THR A 606 -46.60 72.43 -20.32
C THR A 606 -46.95 73.80 -20.89
N ASN A 607 -45.97 74.62 -21.28
CA ASN A 607 -46.18 75.92 -21.91
C ASN A 607 -46.61 75.80 -23.37
N ALA A 608 -46.19 74.76 -24.10
CA ALA A 608 -46.70 74.41 -25.42
C ALA A 608 -48.13 73.85 -25.33
N PHE A 609 -48.46 73.11 -24.27
CA PHE A 609 -49.82 72.64 -23.97
C PHE A 609 -50.75 73.80 -23.55
N ASN A 610 -50.23 74.79 -22.82
CA ASN A 610 -50.95 76.02 -22.49
C ASN A 610 -51.07 76.98 -23.69
N ALA A 611 -50.07 77.00 -24.59
CA ALA A 611 -50.13 77.74 -25.85
C ALA A 611 -51.09 77.09 -26.87
N ALA A 612 -51.13 75.75 -26.94
CA ALA A 612 -52.13 75.00 -27.69
C ALA A 612 -53.53 75.14 -27.06
N GLY A 613 -53.64 75.11 -25.72
CA GLY A 613 -54.90 75.31 -25.00
C GLY A 613 -55.51 76.71 -25.19
N ASN A 614 -54.69 77.74 -25.42
CA ASN A 614 -55.18 79.07 -25.81
C ASN A 614 -55.53 79.19 -27.30
N ALA A 615 -55.01 78.32 -28.17
CA ALA A 615 -55.40 78.23 -29.57
C ALA A 615 -56.73 77.47 -29.78
N PHE A 616 -57.19 76.69 -28.81
CA PHE A 616 -58.44 75.91 -28.86
C PHE A 616 -59.62 76.53 -28.08
N LYS A 617 -59.58 77.84 -27.75
CA LYS A 617 -60.70 78.56 -27.11
C LYS A 617 -61.91 78.84 -28.01
N GLY A 618 -61.92 78.34 -29.25
CA GLY A 618 -63.09 78.31 -30.13
C GLY A 618 -63.40 76.87 -30.53
N ILE A 619 -64.29 76.20 -29.78
CA ILE A 619 -65.28 75.18 -30.20
C ILE A 619 -65.78 74.47 -28.91
N GLY A 620 -67.09 74.52 -28.71
CA GLY A 620 -67.73 74.19 -27.45
C GLY A 620 -68.02 72.72 -27.17
N LYS A 621 -68.09 72.44 -25.86
CA LYS A 621 -69.04 71.58 -25.11
C LYS A 621 -68.98 70.02 -25.22
N LYS A 622 -68.49 69.46 -24.11
CA LYS A 622 -69.02 68.35 -23.25
C LYS A 622 -68.49 66.90 -23.39
N LYS A 623 -67.48 66.61 -22.53
CA LYS A 623 -67.28 65.53 -21.53
C LYS A 623 -67.77 64.08 -21.81
N LYS A 624 -66.84 63.10 -21.70
CA LYS A 624 -66.76 62.09 -20.60
C LYS A 624 -65.42 61.31 -20.60
N HIS A 625 -65.03 60.87 -19.40
CA HIS A 625 -63.80 60.20 -18.92
C HIS A 625 -62.55 61.08 -18.74
N LYS A 626 -62.36 61.56 -17.49
CA LYS A 626 -61.05 61.98 -16.99
C LYS A 626 -60.14 60.75 -16.99
N LYS A 627 -59.16 60.70 -17.90
CA LYS A 627 -57.96 59.88 -17.68
C LYS A 627 -57.23 60.49 -16.49
N GLY A 628 -56.96 59.69 -15.47
CA GLY A 628 -55.90 60.01 -14.51
C GLY A 628 -54.53 60.05 -15.23
N PRO A 629 -53.42 60.30 -14.52
CA PRO A 629 -52.09 60.14 -15.12
C PRO A 629 -51.99 58.77 -15.81
N ASP A 630 -51.31 58.71 -16.95
CA ASP A 630 -51.15 57.48 -17.74
C ASP A 630 -50.63 56.36 -16.82
N PRO A 631 -51.25 55.15 -16.81
CA PRO A 631 -50.79 54.02 -15.99
C PRO A 631 -49.30 53.69 -16.16
N ARG A 632 -48.70 54.08 -17.29
CA ARG A 632 -47.26 53.95 -17.59
C ARG A 632 -46.35 54.86 -16.74
N PHE A 633 -46.90 55.80 -15.99
CA PHE A 633 -46.21 56.64 -15.01
C PHE A 633 -46.58 56.28 -13.55
N ALA A 634 -47.15 55.10 -13.29
CA ALA A 634 -47.22 54.61 -11.93
C ALA A 634 -45.80 54.56 -11.33
N ALA A 635 -45.61 55.08 -10.12
CA ALA A 635 -44.29 55.16 -9.48
C ALA A 635 -43.61 53.78 -9.36
N SER A 636 -44.39 52.69 -9.35
CA SER A 636 -43.88 51.32 -9.36
C SER A 636 -43.24 50.89 -10.68
N VAL A 637 -43.43 51.60 -11.80
CA VAL A 637 -42.88 51.21 -13.13
C VAL A 637 -41.89 52.20 -13.70
N PHE A 638 -41.88 53.45 -13.22
CA PHE A 638 -40.92 54.46 -13.62
C PHE A 638 -40.55 55.38 -12.46
N ASP A 639 -39.26 55.42 -12.14
CA ASP A 639 -38.65 56.40 -11.25
C ASP A 639 -37.57 57.14 -12.04
N TRP A 640 -37.65 58.47 -12.09
CA TRP A 640 -36.75 59.28 -12.90
C TRP A 640 -35.30 59.20 -12.42
N ASP A 641 -35.09 59.24 -11.10
CA ASP A 641 -33.76 59.20 -10.49
C ASP A 641 -33.13 57.80 -10.70
N TYR A 642 -33.92 56.73 -10.55
CA TYR A 642 -33.53 55.36 -10.87
C TYR A 642 -33.16 55.20 -12.35
N TYR A 643 -33.98 55.72 -13.26
CA TYR A 643 -33.75 55.60 -14.70
C TYR A 643 -32.52 56.41 -15.16
N TYR A 644 -32.30 57.59 -14.56
CA TYR A 644 -31.10 58.41 -14.76
C TYR A 644 -29.83 57.65 -14.36
N ASP A 645 -29.85 57.01 -13.19
CA ASP A 645 -28.71 56.25 -12.67
C ASP A 645 -28.43 54.97 -13.43
N ARG A 646 -29.50 54.29 -13.87
CA ARG A 646 -29.42 53.01 -14.56
C ARG A 646 -28.91 53.14 -15.99
N TYR A 647 -29.17 54.26 -16.66
CA TYR A 647 -28.90 54.45 -18.09
C TYR A 647 -28.02 55.66 -18.39
N PRO A 648 -26.72 55.58 -18.06
CA PRO A 648 -25.77 56.68 -18.30
C PRO A 648 -25.57 56.99 -19.78
N ASP A 649 -25.94 56.06 -20.69
CA ASP A 649 -25.99 56.29 -22.14
C ASP A 649 -27.02 57.38 -22.51
N LEU A 650 -28.19 57.37 -21.88
CA LEU A 650 -29.24 58.36 -22.10
C LEU A 650 -28.88 59.72 -21.49
N VAL A 651 -28.23 59.69 -20.33
CA VAL A 651 -27.68 60.89 -19.68
C VAL A 651 -26.63 61.56 -20.56
N LYS A 652 -25.70 60.78 -21.13
CA LYS A 652 -24.68 61.29 -22.08
C LYS A 652 -25.28 61.82 -23.37
N ALA A 653 -26.34 61.19 -23.86
CA ALA A 653 -27.08 61.64 -25.03
C ALA A 653 -27.96 62.88 -24.75
N ASN A 654 -28.07 63.30 -23.48
CA ASN A 654 -28.85 64.44 -23.01
C ASN A 654 -30.32 64.39 -23.51
N VAL A 655 -30.91 63.19 -23.50
CA VAL A 655 -32.30 62.97 -23.89
C VAL A 655 -33.25 63.13 -22.71
N ASP A 656 -34.49 63.52 -22.97
CA ASP A 656 -35.54 63.55 -21.94
C ASP A 656 -35.89 62.11 -21.51
N LEU A 657 -35.53 61.77 -20.27
CA LEU A 657 -35.60 60.39 -19.77
C LEU A 657 -37.03 59.86 -19.65
N ALA A 658 -37.99 60.71 -19.29
CA ALA A 658 -39.39 60.34 -19.19
C ALA A 658 -39.98 60.05 -20.58
N THR A 659 -39.67 60.90 -21.56
CA THR A 659 -40.06 60.71 -22.97
C THR A 659 -39.42 59.44 -23.54
N HIS A 660 -38.12 59.23 -23.29
CA HIS A 660 -37.44 58.02 -23.74
C HIS A 660 -38.06 56.75 -23.15
N TRP A 661 -38.35 56.73 -21.85
CA TRP A 661 -38.98 55.58 -21.22
C TRP A 661 -40.34 55.22 -21.84
N LEU A 662 -41.17 56.24 -22.08
CA LEU A 662 -42.50 56.11 -22.65
C LEU A 662 -42.47 55.58 -24.08
N ASP A 663 -41.62 56.16 -24.93
CA ASP A 663 -41.62 55.91 -26.37
C ASP A 663 -40.80 54.67 -26.75
N HIS A 664 -39.72 54.41 -26.00
CA HIS A 664 -38.73 53.39 -26.36
C HIS A 664 -38.43 52.44 -25.20
N GLY A 665 -38.24 52.95 -23.99
CA GLY A 665 -37.69 52.20 -22.86
C GLY A 665 -38.41 50.89 -22.57
N ILE A 666 -39.73 50.88 -22.45
CA ILE A 666 -40.50 49.63 -22.24
C ILE A 666 -40.37 48.68 -23.44
N SER A 667 -40.46 49.18 -24.67
CA SER A 667 -40.37 48.35 -25.88
C SER A 667 -38.98 47.72 -26.06
N GLU A 668 -37.95 48.42 -25.58
CA GLU A 668 -36.57 47.95 -25.49
C GLU A 668 -36.37 47.00 -24.32
N GLY A 669 -37.35 46.87 -23.41
CA GLY A 669 -37.26 46.10 -22.19
C GLY A 669 -36.23 46.68 -21.21
N ARG A 670 -36.02 48.00 -21.24
CA ARG A 670 -35.32 48.71 -20.17
C ARG A 670 -36.16 48.62 -18.88
N ARG A 671 -35.55 48.94 -17.75
CA ARG A 671 -36.15 48.89 -16.43
C ARG A 671 -36.31 50.31 -15.89
N GLY A 672 -37.55 50.71 -15.63
CA GLY A 672 -37.90 52.09 -15.28
C GLY A 672 -37.78 52.40 -13.80
N SER A 673 -37.91 51.39 -12.94
CA SER A 673 -37.96 51.54 -11.48
C SER A 673 -37.28 50.36 -10.78
N LEU A 674 -37.09 50.49 -9.47
CA LEU A 674 -36.63 49.38 -8.64
C LEU A 674 -37.69 48.28 -8.56
N GLU A 675 -38.97 48.62 -8.56
CA GLU A 675 -40.08 47.74 -8.24
C GLU A 675 -40.48 46.85 -9.42
N PHE A 676 -40.24 47.31 -10.66
CA PHE A 676 -40.67 46.60 -11.86
C PHE A 676 -39.58 46.52 -12.95
N ASP A 677 -39.24 45.28 -13.31
CA ASP A 677 -38.44 44.94 -14.49
C ASP A 677 -39.26 44.05 -15.42
N VAL A 678 -39.63 44.60 -16.57
CA VAL A 678 -40.53 43.93 -17.51
C VAL A 678 -39.95 42.61 -18.07
N ARG A 679 -38.62 42.49 -18.16
CA ARG A 679 -37.96 41.25 -18.60
C ARG A 679 -37.96 40.23 -17.48
N TYR A 680 -37.64 40.66 -16.25
CA TYR A 680 -37.70 39.83 -15.07
C TYR A 680 -39.10 39.26 -14.87
N TYR A 681 -40.10 40.12 -14.83
CA TYR A 681 -41.48 39.79 -14.54
C TYR A 681 -42.04 38.77 -15.55
N ARG A 682 -41.83 39.02 -16.85
CA ARG A 682 -42.23 38.07 -17.89
C ARG A 682 -41.51 36.73 -17.73
N ASN A 683 -40.20 36.72 -17.50
CA ASN A 683 -39.43 35.48 -17.45
C ASN A 683 -39.73 34.65 -16.18
N ARG A 684 -40.19 35.29 -15.11
CA ARG A 684 -40.56 34.65 -13.85
C ARG A 684 -41.90 33.91 -13.92
N TYR A 685 -42.90 34.51 -14.56
CA TYR A 685 -44.29 34.03 -14.50
C TYR A 685 -44.73 33.33 -15.79
N LEU A 686 -44.95 32.02 -15.72
CA LEU A 686 -45.28 31.18 -16.90
C LEU A 686 -46.57 31.59 -17.59
N ASP A 687 -47.61 31.91 -16.83
CA ASP A 687 -48.90 32.40 -17.36
C ASP A 687 -48.73 33.72 -18.13
N VAL A 688 -47.85 34.61 -17.67
CA VAL A 688 -47.48 35.83 -18.40
C VAL A 688 -46.68 35.50 -19.66
N GLN A 689 -45.86 34.44 -19.66
CA GLN A 689 -45.15 34.00 -20.88
C GLN A 689 -46.07 33.37 -21.93
N GLU A 690 -47.11 32.67 -21.48
CA GLU A 690 -48.12 32.06 -22.34
C GLU A 690 -49.05 33.13 -22.93
N MET A 691 -49.42 34.13 -22.12
CA MET A 691 -50.27 35.25 -22.54
C MET A 691 -49.52 36.29 -23.38
N CYS A 692 -48.27 36.64 -23.03
CA CYS A 692 -47.48 37.68 -23.68
C CYS A 692 -46.33 37.09 -24.52
N GLY A 693 -46.26 37.49 -25.80
CA GLY A 693 -45.17 37.11 -26.70
C GLY A 693 -43.77 37.48 -26.18
N LYS A 694 -42.72 36.84 -26.70
CA LYS A 694 -41.33 36.97 -26.20
C LYS A 694 -40.77 38.40 -26.12
N LYS A 695 -41.28 39.31 -26.94
CA LYS A 695 -40.90 40.73 -26.98
C LYS A 695 -42.08 41.67 -26.69
N ASP A 696 -43.21 41.13 -26.27
CA ASP A 696 -44.40 41.91 -25.94
C ASP A 696 -44.32 42.40 -24.48
N TYR A 697 -43.38 43.30 -24.24
CA TYR A 697 -43.16 43.90 -22.94
C TYR A 697 -44.30 44.83 -22.52
N GLN A 698 -45.05 45.39 -23.48
CA GLN A 698 -46.24 46.18 -23.20
C GLN A 698 -47.34 45.31 -22.57
N CYS A 699 -47.56 44.09 -23.09
CA CYS A 699 -48.46 43.12 -22.46
C CYS A 699 -48.04 42.77 -21.03
N ALA A 700 -46.75 42.52 -20.79
CA ALA A 700 -46.24 42.18 -19.46
C ALA A 700 -46.35 43.35 -18.46
N LEU A 701 -46.09 44.59 -18.91
CA LEU A 701 -46.33 45.81 -18.14
C LEU A 701 -47.81 45.97 -17.78
N GLN A 702 -48.71 45.76 -18.74
CA GLN A 702 -50.14 45.86 -18.50
C GLN A 702 -50.60 44.82 -17.49
N HIS A 703 -50.11 43.57 -17.59
CA HIS A 703 -50.42 42.55 -16.60
C HIS A 703 -49.90 42.92 -15.21
N TRP A 704 -48.70 43.51 -15.09
CA TRP A 704 -48.19 43.97 -13.79
C TRP A 704 -49.13 44.99 -13.14
N LEU A 705 -49.56 45.99 -13.91
CA LEU A 705 -50.43 47.07 -13.43
C LEU A 705 -51.84 46.57 -13.11
N ASP A 706 -52.40 45.68 -13.92
CA ASP A 706 -53.79 45.23 -13.78
C ASP A 706 -53.94 44.07 -12.78
N ASN A 707 -52.91 43.25 -12.59
CA ASN A 707 -53.00 41.98 -11.87
C ASN A 707 -51.80 41.73 -10.96
N GLY A 708 -50.59 42.03 -11.42
CA GLY A 708 -49.36 41.64 -10.74
C GLY A 708 -49.20 42.23 -9.35
N ILE A 709 -49.52 43.51 -9.20
CA ILE A 709 -49.49 44.20 -7.90
C ILE A 709 -50.51 43.60 -6.94
N GLU A 710 -51.78 43.47 -7.37
CA GLU A 710 -52.86 42.92 -6.53
C GLU A 710 -52.61 41.47 -6.12
N GLN A 711 -51.92 40.69 -6.97
CA GLN A 711 -51.55 39.31 -6.69
C GLN A 711 -50.27 39.19 -5.85
N GLY A 712 -49.61 40.30 -5.51
CA GLY A 712 -48.36 40.29 -4.74
C GLY A 712 -47.19 39.69 -5.50
N ARG A 713 -47.26 39.70 -6.84
CA ARG A 713 -46.18 39.17 -7.67
C ARG A 713 -44.92 40.00 -7.53
N GLN A 714 -43.79 39.37 -7.74
CA GLN A 714 -42.49 40.02 -7.69
C GLN A 714 -42.20 40.69 -9.04
N GLY A 715 -42.27 42.03 -9.05
CA GLY A 715 -42.06 42.85 -10.24
C GLY A 715 -40.61 42.88 -10.72
N SER A 716 -39.63 42.69 -9.84
CA SER A 716 -38.20 42.77 -10.17
C SER A 716 -37.32 41.86 -9.31
N ALA A 717 -36.06 41.68 -9.71
CA ALA A 717 -35.08 40.92 -8.94
C ALA A 717 -34.70 41.58 -7.60
N ASP A 718 -35.01 42.87 -7.42
CA ASP A 718 -34.51 43.66 -6.29
C ASP A 718 -35.61 44.12 -5.33
N PHE A 719 -36.88 43.89 -5.68
CA PHE A 719 -38.01 44.23 -4.84
C PHE A 719 -39.14 43.19 -4.92
N SER A 720 -39.69 42.83 -3.76
CA SER A 720 -40.88 41.98 -3.63
C SER A 720 -41.82 42.56 -2.57
N VAL A 721 -43.01 42.97 -3.00
CA VAL A 721 -44.02 43.53 -2.10
C VAL A 721 -44.54 42.47 -1.11
N ALA A 722 -44.58 41.20 -1.53
CA ALA A 722 -44.97 40.10 -0.66
C ALA A 722 -43.95 39.87 0.45
N ASP A 723 -42.65 39.81 0.11
CA ASP A 723 -41.60 39.65 1.10
C ASP A 723 -41.49 40.88 2.01
N TYR A 724 -41.73 42.07 1.46
CA TYR A 724 -41.81 43.31 2.23
C TYR A 724 -42.92 43.26 3.28
N LEU A 725 -44.15 42.87 2.90
CA LEU A 725 -45.27 42.77 3.83
C LEU A 725 -45.05 41.67 4.89
N ASP A 726 -44.56 40.49 4.49
CA ASP A 726 -44.27 39.37 5.41
C ASP A 726 -43.13 39.68 6.39
N ARG A 727 -42.17 40.52 5.99
CA ARG A 727 -41.01 40.90 6.81
C ARG A 727 -41.34 41.90 7.91
N TYR A 728 -42.41 42.68 7.75
CA TYR A 728 -42.80 43.75 8.65
C TYR A 728 -44.19 43.49 9.27
N PRO A 729 -44.24 42.77 10.41
CA PRO A 729 -45.51 42.42 11.07
C PRO A 729 -46.36 43.64 11.47
N ASP A 730 -45.74 44.80 11.68
CA ASP A 730 -46.45 46.06 11.93
C ASP A 730 -47.25 46.52 10.71
N LEU A 731 -46.73 46.33 9.50
CA LEU A 731 -47.47 46.62 8.25
C LEU A 731 -48.53 45.57 8.00
N GLU A 732 -48.23 44.28 8.19
CA GLU A 732 -49.21 43.20 8.02
C GLU A 732 -50.41 43.41 8.96
N SER A 733 -50.17 43.81 10.22
CA SER A 733 -51.23 44.11 11.19
C SER A 733 -52.08 45.32 10.81
N ASN A 734 -51.50 46.33 10.15
CA ASN A 734 -52.18 47.58 9.83
C ASN A 734 -52.91 47.55 8.48
N LEU A 735 -52.31 46.92 7.47
CA LEU A 735 -52.80 46.90 6.09
C LEU A 735 -53.62 45.64 5.77
N GLY A 736 -53.42 44.57 6.55
CA GLY A 736 -54.03 43.26 6.34
C GLY A 736 -53.19 42.33 5.48
N LYS A 737 -53.26 41.04 5.79
CA LYS A 737 -52.54 39.99 5.06
C LYS A 737 -53.02 39.91 3.61
N GLY A 738 -52.11 40.11 2.67
CA GLY A 738 -52.39 40.06 1.22
C GLY A 738 -52.81 41.39 0.60
N ASN A 739 -52.77 42.50 1.35
CA ASN A 739 -53.01 43.84 0.81
C ASN A 739 -51.72 44.43 0.20
N TYR A 740 -51.35 43.92 -0.97
CA TYR A 740 -50.08 44.25 -1.62
C TYR A 740 -50.08 45.64 -2.27
N THR A 741 -51.24 46.14 -2.70
CA THR A 741 -51.34 47.49 -3.30
C THR A 741 -50.97 48.57 -2.28
N ASP A 742 -51.56 48.54 -1.09
CA ASP A 742 -51.27 49.52 -0.04
C ASP A 742 -49.85 49.32 0.53
N ALA A 743 -49.35 48.08 0.55
CA ALA A 743 -47.97 47.79 0.95
C ALA A 743 -46.94 48.34 -0.05
N LEU A 744 -47.23 48.27 -1.36
CA LEU A 744 -46.42 48.90 -2.41
C LEU A 744 -46.47 50.42 -2.31
N GLU A 745 -47.64 51.01 -2.05
CA GLU A 745 -47.79 52.44 -1.84
C GLU A 745 -46.96 52.92 -0.62
N HIS A 746 -47.02 52.21 0.50
CA HIS A 746 -46.15 52.49 1.63
C HIS A 746 -44.67 52.36 1.24
N TRP A 747 -44.27 51.34 0.48
CA TRP A 747 -42.88 51.20 0.06
C TRP A 747 -42.39 52.43 -0.72
N LEU A 748 -43.19 52.88 -1.70
CA LEU A 748 -42.87 53.99 -2.59
C LEU A 748 -42.83 55.34 -1.87
N ASN A 749 -43.65 55.54 -0.83
CA ASN A 749 -43.75 56.81 -0.13
C ASN A 749 -42.85 56.91 1.12
N ASP A 750 -42.73 55.82 1.88
CA ASP A 750 -42.15 55.84 3.22
C ASP A 750 -41.12 54.73 3.45
N GLY A 751 -41.20 53.62 2.70
CA GLY A 751 -40.43 52.40 2.99
C GLY A 751 -38.92 52.61 2.87
N VAL A 752 -38.48 53.25 1.79
CA VAL A 752 -37.06 53.56 1.54
C VAL A 752 -36.53 54.53 2.60
N ASP A 753 -37.28 55.60 2.89
CA ASP A 753 -36.89 56.64 3.85
C ASP A 753 -36.89 56.14 5.30
N ALA A 754 -37.77 55.21 5.63
CA ALA A 754 -37.81 54.53 6.93
C ALA A 754 -36.71 53.45 7.07
N GLY A 755 -35.84 53.28 6.08
CA GLY A 755 -34.77 52.29 6.08
C GLY A 755 -35.26 50.84 6.07
N ARG A 756 -36.49 50.61 5.60
CA ARG A 756 -37.05 49.26 5.51
C ARG A 756 -36.45 48.51 4.33
N ASN A 757 -36.41 47.19 4.43
CA ASN A 757 -35.84 46.31 3.43
C ASN A 757 -36.95 45.73 2.55
N GLY A 758 -37.03 46.18 1.29
CA GLY A 758 -37.93 45.66 0.27
C GLY A 758 -37.37 44.50 -0.57
N SER A 759 -36.14 44.06 -0.30
CA SER A 759 -35.49 43.02 -1.12
C SER A 759 -36.22 41.69 -1.06
N PRO A 760 -36.27 40.95 -2.17
CA PRO A 760 -36.91 39.65 -2.21
C PRO A 760 -36.06 38.59 -1.52
N ASP A 761 -36.71 37.55 -1.03
CA ASP A 761 -36.00 36.36 -0.54
C ASP A 761 -35.33 35.58 -1.69
N SER A 762 -35.77 35.79 -2.95
CA SER A 762 -35.12 35.30 -4.16
C SER A 762 -35.07 36.33 -5.29
N ALA A 763 -33.88 36.57 -5.84
CA ALA A 763 -33.64 37.40 -7.02
C ALA A 763 -33.74 36.61 -8.35
N PHE A 764 -34.20 35.35 -8.32
CA PHE A 764 -34.20 34.49 -9.51
C PHE A 764 -35.20 34.95 -10.56
N ALA A 765 -34.71 35.18 -11.79
CA ALA A 765 -35.48 35.74 -12.90
C ALA A 765 -36.03 34.70 -13.89
N GLY A 766 -35.74 33.40 -13.67
CA GLY A 766 -36.27 32.33 -14.52
C GLY A 766 -37.66 31.87 -14.07
N PRO A 767 -38.28 30.94 -14.82
CA PRO A 767 -39.60 30.42 -14.46
C PRO A 767 -39.60 29.83 -13.05
N VAL A 768 -40.57 30.22 -12.24
CA VAL A 768 -40.75 29.62 -10.91
C VAL A 768 -41.14 28.15 -11.04
N SER A 769 -40.56 27.30 -10.21
CA SER A 769 -41.00 25.90 -10.10
C SER A 769 -42.39 25.86 -9.45
N GLY A 770 -43.42 25.64 -10.26
CA GLY A 770 -44.78 25.49 -9.77
C GLY A 770 -44.98 24.22 -8.93
N PRO A 771 -46.12 24.07 -8.23
CA PRO A 771 -46.40 22.87 -7.46
C PRO A 771 -46.32 21.61 -8.32
N GLN A 772 -45.49 20.65 -7.93
CA GLN A 772 -45.31 19.40 -8.65
C GLN A 772 -45.85 18.22 -7.85
N VAL A 773 -46.70 17.42 -8.49
CA VAL A 773 -47.35 16.26 -7.90
C VAL A 773 -46.52 15.00 -8.15
N ALA A 774 -46.36 14.17 -7.13
CA ALA A 774 -45.79 12.83 -7.19
C ALA A 774 -46.71 11.83 -6.47
N GLY A 775 -47.11 10.76 -7.14
CA GLY A 775 -48.04 9.75 -6.61
C GLY A 775 -49.49 9.89 -7.08
N GLY A 776 -50.36 9.00 -6.60
CA GLY A 776 -51.71 8.78 -7.14
C GLY A 776 -52.86 9.31 -6.26
N GLY A 777 -54.09 8.94 -6.62
CA GLY A 777 -55.31 9.48 -6.01
C GLY A 777 -55.74 8.85 -4.66
N GLY A 778 -54.96 7.92 -4.11
CA GLY A 778 -55.29 7.21 -2.86
C GLY A 778 -55.37 8.14 -1.63
N GLY A 779 -55.95 7.63 -0.54
CA GLY A 779 -55.95 8.31 0.76
C GLY A 779 -56.78 9.60 0.86
N GLY A 780 -56.68 10.27 2.01
CA GLY A 780 -57.27 11.59 2.28
C GLY A 780 -56.27 12.71 2.02
N ALA A 781 -56.76 13.86 1.55
CA ALA A 781 -55.91 15.03 1.30
C ALA A 781 -55.43 15.65 2.62
N TRP A 782 -54.18 16.11 2.62
CA TRP A 782 -53.57 16.82 3.74
C TRP A 782 -52.73 17.97 3.21
N ARG A 783 -52.53 18.98 4.06
CA ARG A 783 -51.66 20.12 3.82
C ARG A 783 -51.03 20.56 5.13
N ASP A 784 -49.75 20.85 5.09
CA ASP A 784 -49.03 21.34 6.26
C ASP A 784 -49.17 22.86 6.46
N ASP A 785 -49.92 23.58 5.61
CA ASP A 785 -49.98 25.05 5.54
C ASP A 785 -50.10 25.74 6.91
N ALA A 786 -50.94 25.22 7.82
CA ALA A 786 -51.12 25.76 9.17
C ALA A 786 -49.87 25.62 10.06
N THR A 787 -49.20 24.47 10.01
CA THR A 787 -47.94 24.23 10.74
C THR A 787 -46.75 24.86 10.04
N CYS A 788 -46.75 24.92 8.71
CA CYS A 788 -45.71 25.51 7.91
C CYS A 788 -45.65 27.03 8.09
N GLY A 789 -46.79 27.73 7.98
CA GLY A 789 -46.86 29.18 8.15
C GLY A 789 -45.89 29.95 7.25
N ASN A 790 -45.89 29.63 5.94
CA ASN A 790 -44.97 30.17 4.92
C ASN A 790 -43.48 29.92 5.17
N GLN A 791 -43.14 28.87 5.93
CA GLN A 791 -41.75 28.47 6.16
C GLN A 791 -41.30 27.40 5.18
N TYR A 792 -40.05 26.98 5.34
CA TYR A 792 -39.44 25.92 4.58
C TYR A 792 -39.24 24.66 5.41
N VAL A 793 -39.18 23.53 4.73
CA VAL A 793 -38.83 22.25 5.31
C VAL A 793 -37.37 22.30 5.78
N ASN A 794 -37.17 22.15 7.10
CA ASN A 794 -35.85 22.08 7.72
C ASN A 794 -35.57 20.73 8.41
N GLY A 795 -36.43 19.75 8.18
CA GLY A 795 -36.25 18.38 8.65
C GLY A 795 -37.34 17.49 8.11
N PHE A 796 -37.08 16.19 8.10
CA PHE A 796 -38.03 15.19 7.66
C PHE A 796 -37.82 13.85 8.38
N ARG A 797 -38.89 13.10 8.51
CA ARG A 797 -38.89 11.70 8.92
C ARG A 797 -39.50 10.85 7.84
N VAL A 798 -38.92 9.68 7.63
CA VAL A 798 -39.40 8.72 6.63
C VAL A 798 -39.48 7.35 7.25
N ARG A 799 -40.65 6.72 7.05
CA ARG A 799 -40.89 5.32 7.34
C ARG A 799 -41.19 4.59 6.04
N THR A 800 -40.53 3.47 5.81
CA THR A 800 -40.68 2.72 4.56
C THR A 800 -40.74 1.22 4.78
N GLY A 801 -41.51 0.57 3.92
CA GLY A 801 -41.53 -0.87 3.67
C GLY A 801 -41.18 -1.13 2.21
N ARG A 802 -42.05 -1.81 1.46
CA ARG A 802 -41.94 -1.93 -0.02
C ARG A 802 -42.27 -0.62 -0.77
N SER A 803 -42.87 0.35 -0.09
CA SER A 803 -43.20 1.71 -0.57
C SER A 803 -43.12 2.72 0.60
N MET A 804 -43.34 4.02 0.36
CA MET A 804 -43.39 5.03 1.42
C MET A 804 -44.60 4.82 2.33
N ASP A 805 -44.36 4.46 3.59
CA ASP A 805 -45.43 4.16 4.56
C ASP A 805 -45.80 5.38 5.42
N MET A 806 -44.84 6.25 5.70
CA MET A 806 -45.06 7.52 6.39
C MET A 806 -43.99 8.53 6.03
N VAL A 807 -44.42 9.78 5.85
CA VAL A 807 -43.55 10.94 5.80
C VAL A 807 -44.01 11.99 6.80
N GLN A 808 -43.08 12.70 7.40
CA GLN A 808 -43.38 13.81 8.31
C GLN A 808 -42.35 14.92 8.07
N PHE A 809 -42.78 16.17 8.02
CA PHE A 809 -41.91 17.31 7.76
C PHE A 809 -41.81 18.23 8.96
N ARG A 810 -40.65 18.88 9.12
CA ARG A 810 -40.37 19.86 10.17
C ARG A 810 -40.17 21.24 9.56
N TYR A 811 -40.73 22.25 10.20
CA TYR A 811 -40.66 23.66 9.80
C TYR A 811 -39.97 24.49 10.87
N ALA A 812 -39.08 25.41 10.46
CA ALA A 812 -38.02 25.96 11.31
C ALA A 812 -38.47 26.62 12.63
N LYS A 813 -39.57 27.39 12.62
CA LYS A 813 -40.10 28.08 13.81
C LYS A 813 -41.36 27.41 14.39
N ARG A 814 -41.89 26.35 13.76
CA ARG A 814 -43.17 25.73 14.13
C ARG A 814 -43.10 24.22 14.41
N GLY A 815 -41.94 23.60 14.23
CA GLY A 815 -41.70 22.23 14.63
C GLY A 815 -42.24 21.20 13.64
N TRP A 816 -42.53 19.99 14.14
CA TRP A 816 -42.99 18.86 13.32
C TRP A 816 -44.47 18.98 12.98
N ALA A 817 -44.82 18.89 11.70
CA ALA A 817 -46.20 18.72 11.25
C ALA A 817 -46.72 17.31 11.53
N PRO A 818 -48.03 17.05 11.42
CA PRO A 818 -48.57 15.70 11.56
C PRO A 818 -47.91 14.70 10.60
N ALA A 819 -47.68 13.47 11.07
CA ALA A 819 -47.16 12.42 10.22
C ALA A 819 -48.23 11.98 9.21
N GLN A 820 -47.84 11.92 7.93
CA GLN A 820 -48.73 11.64 6.80
C GLN A 820 -48.53 10.19 6.35
N GLY A 821 -49.58 9.39 6.48
CA GLY A 821 -49.52 7.93 6.48
C GLY A 821 -49.06 7.39 7.85
N ASN A 822 -49.46 6.18 8.23
CA ASN A 822 -48.91 5.53 9.43
C ASN A 822 -49.32 4.05 9.63
N GLN A 823 -49.96 3.38 8.67
CA GLN A 823 -50.52 2.03 8.90
C GLN A 823 -49.85 0.92 8.08
N GLY A 824 -48.81 1.23 7.29
CA GLY A 824 -48.09 0.28 6.42
C GLY A 824 -47.08 -0.66 7.10
N GLY A 825 -46.83 -0.51 8.40
CA GLY A 825 -45.97 -1.42 9.18
C GLY A 825 -44.46 -1.32 8.92
N GLY A 826 -43.98 -0.43 8.03
CA GLY A 826 -42.56 -0.21 7.79
C GLY A 826 -41.79 0.40 8.97
N THR A 827 -40.46 0.45 8.84
CA THR A 827 -39.54 0.94 9.89
C THR A 827 -39.11 2.38 9.64
N LEU A 828 -38.81 3.12 10.71
CA LEU A 828 -38.31 4.49 10.61
C LEU A 828 -36.87 4.43 10.09
N VAL A 829 -36.65 4.89 8.87
CA VAL A 829 -35.34 4.84 8.19
C VAL A 829 -34.65 6.19 8.15
N ALA A 830 -35.37 7.27 8.40
CA ALA A 830 -34.82 8.60 8.50
C ALA A 830 -35.54 9.42 9.58
N ASP A 831 -34.75 10.09 10.42
CA ASP A 831 -35.16 11.18 11.30
C ASP A 831 -34.09 12.27 11.20
N VAL A 832 -34.32 13.25 10.33
CA VAL A 832 -33.32 14.24 9.93
C VAL A 832 -33.81 15.63 10.31
N THR A 833 -33.00 16.35 11.06
CA THR A 833 -33.12 17.80 11.23
C THR A 833 -31.89 18.45 10.59
N LEU A 834 -32.11 19.39 9.67
CA LEU A 834 -31.04 20.07 8.95
C LEU A 834 -30.36 21.09 9.86
N ARG A 835 -29.07 21.31 9.61
CA ARG A 835 -28.27 22.29 10.34
C ARG A 835 -28.70 23.72 9.98
N GLU A 836 -28.27 24.67 10.81
CA GLU A 836 -28.47 26.09 10.51
C GLU A 836 -27.84 26.47 9.16
N GLY A 837 -28.62 27.15 8.31
CA GLY A 837 -28.24 27.50 6.94
C GLY A 837 -28.20 26.34 5.92
N GLU A 838 -28.57 25.11 6.31
CA GLU A 838 -28.79 23.98 5.39
C GLU A 838 -30.28 23.87 5.03
N TYR A 839 -30.59 23.77 3.74
CA TYR A 839 -31.96 23.64 3.22
C TYR A 839 -32.02 22.78 1.96
N ILE A 840 -33.18 22.21 1.69
CA ILE A 840 -33.41 21.31 0.55
C ILE A 840 -33.56 22.13 -0.73
N VAL A 841 -32.83 21.74 -1.78
CA VAL A 841 -32.84 22.38 -3.12
C VAL A 841 -33.34 21.45 -4.22
N ARG A 842 -33.37 20.14 -3.97
CA ARG A 842 -33.88 19.15 -4.93
C ARG A 842 -34.48 17.95 -4.20
N VAL A 843 -35.58 17.44 -4.74
CA VAL A 843 -36.22 16.20 -4.31
C VAL A 843 -36.27 15.25 -5.50
N ASP A 844 -35.56 14.13 -5.42
CA ASP A 844 -35.70 13.04 -6.39
C ASP A 844 -36.67 12.00 -5.83
N TYR A 845 -37.59 11.53 -6.65
CA TYR A 845 -38.63 10.62 -6.22
C TYR A 845 -38.91 9.54 -7.25
N ARG A 846 -39.54 8.46 -6.80
CA ARG A 846 -40.20 7.49 -7.68
C ARG A 846 -41.65 7.35 -7.27
N SER A 847 -42.55 7.37 -8.25
CA SER A 847 -43.98 7.27 -7.96
C SER A 847 -44.77 6.63 -9.10
N GLY A 848 -45.83 5.91 -8.74
CA GLY A 848 -46.92 5.47 -9.61
C GLY A 848 -48.25 5.82 -8.95
N ASP A 849 -49.04 4.80 -8.59
CA ASP A 849 -50.28 4.97 -7.81
C ASP A 849 -50.03 5.47 -6.37
N ARG A 850 -48.79 5.36 -5.89
CA ARG A 850 -48.31 5.83 -4.58
C ARG A 850 -46.89 6.39 -4.72
N VAL A 851 -46.36 6.99 -3.64
CA VAL A 851 -44.95 7.35 -3.58
C VAL A 851 -44.12 6.13 -3.18
N ASP A 852 -43.18 5.74 -4.02
CA ASP A 852 -42.37 4.53 -3.83
C ASP A 852 -41.01 4.85 -3.20
N GLN A 853 -40.40 5.99 -3.57
CA GLN A 853 -39.07 6.40 -3.13
C GLN A 853 -38.89 7.91 -3.02
N LEU A 854 -38.06 8.37 -2.09
CA LEU A 854 -37.67 9.77 -1.90
C LEU A 854 -36.18 9.93 -1.60
N SER A 855 -35.56 10.95 -2.20
CA SER A 855 -34.25 11.48 -1.84
C SER A 855 -34.30 13.00 -1.76
N PHE A 856 -33.59 13.58 -0.79
CA PHE A 856 -33.51 15.02 -0.58
C PHE A 856 -32.06 15.50 -0.73
N THR A 857 -31.80 16.41 -1.65
CA THR A 857 -30.48 17.04 -1.83
C THR A 857 -30.50 18.46 -1.29
N THR A 858 -29.49 18.82 -0.48
CA THR A 858 -29.38 20.13 0.17
C THR A 858 -28.47 21.09 -0.58
N ASN A 859 -28.59 22.38 -0.27
CA ASN A 859 -27.75 23.46 -0.79
C ASN A 859 -26.24 23.26 -0.52
N ARG A 860 -25.87 22.35 0.38
CA ARG A 860 -24.48 21.97 0.67
C ARG A 860 -24.01 20.72 -0.10
N GLY A 861 -24.81 20.24 -1.06
CA GLY A 861 -24.50 19.07 -1.88
C GLY A 861 -24.71 17.73 -1.16
N LYS A 862 -25.30 17.71 0.03
CA LYS A 862 -25.58 16.47 0.77
C LYS A 862 -26.91 15.88 0.30
N THR A 863 -26.92 14.60 -0.05
CA THR A 863 -28.13 13.85 -0.41
C THR A 863 -28.51 12.88 0.72
N TYR A 864 -29.77 12.91 1.11
CA TYR A 864 -30.38 12.01 2.08
C TYR A 864 -31.36 11.08 1.35
N GLY A 865 -31.15 9.77 1.44
CA GLY A 865 -31.88 8.76 0.67
C GLY A 865 -30.96 8.04 -0.31
N PRO A 866 -31.50 7.24 -1.24
CA PRO A 866 -32.92 7.00 -1.45
C PRO A 866 -33.56 6.21 -0.30
N TYR A 867 -34.71 6.68 0.16
CA TYR A 867 -35.57 5.97 1.09
C TYR A 867 -36.75 5.43 0.30
N GLY A 868 -36.95 4.10 0.30
CA GLY A 868 -38.05 3.47 -0.45
C GLY A 868 -37.64 2.33 -1.36
N GLY A 869 -38.64 1.79 -2.06
CA GLY A 869 -38.47 0.72 -3.05
C GLY A 869 -38.09 1.27 -4.44
N ASP A 870 -37.96 0.37 -5.42
CA ASP A 870 -37.64 0.68 -6.82
C ASP A 870 -38.87 0.79 -7.73
N GLY A 871 -40.08 0.64 -7.16
CA GLY A 871 -41.36 0.84 -7.84
C GLY A 871 -41.55 2.26 -8.40
N GLY A 872 -42.60 2.43 -9.22
CA GLY A 872 -42.95 3.72 -9.82
C GLY A 872 -41.97 4.21 -10.89
N SER A 873 -42.31 5.34 -11.51
CA SER A 873 -41.44 6.03 -12.47
C SER A 873 -40.61 7.11 -11.77
N PRO A 874 -39.34 7.31 -12.15
CA PRO A 874 -38.51 8.35 -11.57
C PRO A 874 -39.00 9.74 -11.99
N GLY A 875 -38.93 10.68 -11.05
CA GLY A 875 -39.17 12.09 -11.25
C GLY A 875 -38.27 12.91 -10.33
N ALA A 876 -38.18 14.21 -10.60
CA ALA A 876 -37.44 15.14 -9.77
C ALA A 876 -38.18 16.46 -9.68
N TYR A 877 -38.19 17.04 -8.49
CA TYR A 877 -38.60 18.42 -8.24
C TYR A 877 -37.36 19.23 -7.89
N THR A 878 -37.07 20.25 -8.71
CA THR A 878 -35.99 21.19 -8.42
C THR A 878 -36.60 22.46 -7.87
N VAL A 879 -36.19 22.84 -6.65
CA VAL A 879 -36.63 24.08 -6.03
C VAL A 879 -36.15 25.25 -6.88
N THR A 880 -36.99 26.27 -7.03
CA THR A 880 -36.62 27.52 -7.71
C THR A 880 -35.28 28.02 -7.14
N PRO A 881 -34.26 28.31 -7.96
CA PRO A 881 -32.97 28.77 -7.44
C PRO A 881 -33.12 29.97 -6.50
N GLY A 882 -32.43 29.94 -5.37
CA GLY A 882 -32.54 30.95 -4.31
C GLY A 882 -33.72 30.75 -3.34
N GLU A 883 -34.71 29.93 -3.69
CA GLU A 883 -35.82 29.57 -2.81
C GLU A 883 -35.52 28.25 -2.06
N LYS A 884 -36.42 27.86 -1.15
CA LYS A 884 -36.31 26.65 -0.34
C LYS A 884 -37.53 25.76 -0.60
N LEU A 885 -37.42 24.46 -0.31
CA LEU A 885 -38.59 23.57 -0.34
C LEU A 885 -39.63 24.06 0.68
N GLY A 886 -40.77 24.51 0.17
CA GLY A 886 -41.85 25.17 0.92
C GLY A 886 -42.81 24.18 1.57
N CYS A 887 -44.03 24.66 1.84
CA CYS A 887 -45.04 23.87 2.53
C CYS A 887 -45.42 22.63 1.71
N MET A 888 -45.41 21.49 2.40
CA MET A 888 -45.74 20.21 1.80
C MET A 888 -47.25 19.95 1.87
N ALA A 889 -47.77 19.33 0.81
CA ALA A 889 -49.15 18.88 0.74
C ALA A 889 -49.20 17.52 0.05
N GLY A 890 -50.36 16.87 0.08
CA GLY A 890 -50.51 15.60 -0.62
C GLY A 890 -51.73 14.83 -0.20
N ARG A 891 -51.63 13.50 -0.34
CA ARG A 891 -52.66 12.56 0.09
C ARG A 891 -52.04 11.38 0.81
N SER A 892 -52.71 10.88 1.83
CA SER A 892 -52.25 9.70 2.56
C SER A 892 -53.40 8.93 3.19
N GLY A 893 -53.27 7.61 3.23
CA GLY A 893 -54.12 6.69 3.98
C GLY A 893 -53.28 5.75 4.82
N LYS A 894 -53.22 4.48 4.42
CA LYS A 894 -52.34 3.49 5.08
C LYS A 894 -50.85 3.75 4.82
N ALA A 895 -50.55 4.37 3.69
CA ALA A 895 -49.22 4.73 3.19
C ALA A 895 -49.24 6.16 2.63
N THR A 896 -48.09 6.68 2.17
CA THR A 896 -48.00 7.98 1.50
C THR A 896 -48.40 7.83 0.03
N ASP A 897 -49.65 8.19 -0.29
CA ASP A 897 -50.22 8.05 -1.62
C ASP A 897 -49.75 9.14 -2.59
N GLN A 898 -49.61 10.38 -2.12
CA GLN A 898 -49.21 11.52 -2.95
C GLN A 898 -48.43 12.57 -2.16
N LEU A 899 -47.47 13.21 -2.81
CA LEU A 899 -46.78 14.41 -2.37
C LEU A 899 -46.87 15.52 -3.41
N ILE A 900 -47.01 16.74 -2.94
CA ILE A 900 -47.01 17.97 -3.72
C ILE A 900 -45.86 18.82 -3.21
N PHE A 901 -44.87 19.01 -4.07
CA PHE A 901 -43.69 19.83 -3.79
C PHE A 901 -43.94 21.25 -4.25
N SER A 902 -43.45 22.23 -3.49
CA SER A 902 -43.49 23.63 -3.89
C SER A 902 -42.30 24.40 -3.34
N SER A 903 -41.95 25.54 -3.93
CA SER A 903 -40.92 26.45 -3.42
C SER A 903 -41.54 27.49 -2.47
N THR A 904 -40.72 28.16 -1.66
CA THR A 904 -41.17 29.21 -0.73
C THR A 904 -41.51 30.57 -1.37
N GLY A 905 -41.22 30.80 -2.65
CA GLY A 905 -41.44 32.12 -3.26
C GLY A 905 -42.91 32.53 -3.43
N PRO A 906 -43.19 33.84 -3.63
CA PRO A 906 -44.53 34.34 -3.89
C PRO A 906 -45.08 33.71 -5.17
N ARG A 907 -46.27 33.11 -5.08
CA ARG A 907 -46.97 32.43 -6.18
C ARG A 907 -47.76 33.41 -7.01
#